data_AF-D7IHJ8-F1
#
_entry.id   AF-D7IHJ8-F1
#
_cell.length_a   1.000
_cell.length_b   1.000
_cell.length_c   1.000
_cell.angle_alpha   90.00
_cell.angle_beta   90.00
_cell.angle_gamma   90.00
#
_symmetry.space_group_name_H-M   'P 1'
#
loop_
_entity.id
_entity.type
_entity.pdbx_description
1 polymer ?
#
loop_
_entity_poly.entity_id
_entity_poly.type
_entity_poly.pdbx_seq_one_letter_code
_entity_poly.pdbx_strand_id
1 'polypeptide(L)'
;MKKVISIICITLLVALYSCDERDDLRSDIDNLKERVANLEASIEQMNSDISNYQQMVEGKILVVGYSKDEQDNYTIELSNGETVTIYSGKVDMNDMPLFSVNASGHWAYTINDMTTELLVNDKPVSAIPEAGTAGVTPKLKVDANGFWLVSIDNGSTWNKLGNNQIADGTQAVANASSLFSNVTIDEATGQITFTIRADNSQVKVPIYGKDFYLTIKYEGTATFGLGQKQEFVVEQANVETATIENQTWGVKLTENKLIVTAPKTNVQGKEYEEQIYIKIFSKEGYCRVVKLPVKLLTTKIDANSAIAWQHFKTGENNVLPDYSYAGYNHGESAPQGAFSLGYQVINVKERMTAKNMTAREALISILQEKGMTKVNGTNKLNANAKIVIYFPAGDYVLHNDDDNTRDESKQKDAVDSKNNNVSSGIEIYGGNFVIKGDGPDKTRLIMETPNLPTSISNLSSSPILLAIKHTNGPNNAGNSPKLASVTENAKRGDFTVKVSGTTGISSGQWVQLRLRSGDRELVKKEIGPIALNENWAIAKAPISINQSSDDLYGVKITEFHQVKSAANGKITFYEPIMHDIDIKYNDTEGWEIRTYKYLENVGIEDLSFVGNALDGYAHHGEGHTEQAKVGWQYDGAYKPLLLQRVVNSWVRNVHFESVSEALTFAESANSSAYDIRISGKRGHSAVRSQGSSRVFIGKVRDESAGNDVYGKSCQGQFHGCGVSKPSVGTVLWNVTWGNDACFESHATQPRATLIDNCSGGLVYYRAGGDENEVPNHLGDLTLWNLNVTGTDSHASNFAWWSDSDTWWKIFPPIVVGTHGMNVKFPGKEQQQVTYEESTGMKVSPESLYEAQLRERLGYVPGWLNALK
;
A
#
# COMPACT_ATOMS: atom_id res chain seq x y z
N MET A 1 4.89 43.96 -20.68
CA MET A 1 5.84 43.44 -21.69
C MET A 1 5.19 42.82 -22.93
N LYS A 2 3.90 42.39 -22.90
CA LYS A 2 3.15 41.95 -24.09
C LYS A 2 3.14 42.93 -25.30
N LYS A 3 3.42 44.23 -25.09
CA LYS A 3 3.50 45.24 -26.16
C LYS A 3 4.85 45.29 -26.89
N VAL A 4 5.92 44.74 -26.31
CA VAL A 4 7.28 44.75 -26.92
C VAL A 4 7.37 43.73 -28.07
N ILE A 5 6.72 42.58 -27.90
CA ILE A 5 6.60 41.53 -28.92
C ILE A 5 5.94 42.10 -30.20
N SER A 6 4.98 43.01 -30.06
CA SER A 6 4.24 43.51 -31.21
C SER A 6 5.03 44.48 -32.10
N ILE A 7 6.08 45.14 -31.62
CA ILE A 7 6.84 46.14 -32.40
C ILE A 7 8.06 45.52 -33.09
N ILE A 8 8.71 44.53 -32.47
CA ILE A 8 9.79 43.75 -33.11
C ILE A 8 9.21 42.79 -34.16
N CYS A 9 8.02 42.22 -33.94
CA CYS A 9 7.36 41.39 -34.96
C CYS A 9 6.95 42.17 -36.22
N ILE A 10 6.62 43.47 -36.12
CA ILE A 10 6.17 44.26 -37.30
C ILE A 10 7.33 44.66 -38.21
N THR A 11 8.56 44.78 -37.69
CA THR A 11 9.74 45.11 -38.51
C THR A 11 10.32 43.90 -39.25
N LEU A 12 10.13 42.68 -38.74
CA LEU A 12 10.53 41.43 -39.43
C LEU A 12 9.52 40.95 -40.49
N LEU A 13 8.28 41.45 -40.45
CA LEU A 13 7.20 41.06 -41.38
C LEU A 13 7.38 41.60 -42.81
N VAL A 14 8.38 42.45 -43.08
CA VAL A 14 8.70 43.00 -44.42
C VAL A 14 9.75 42.17 -45.18
N ALA A 15 10.36 41.15 -44.56
CA ALA A 15 11.39 40.30 -45.19
C ALA A 15 10.88 38.94 -45.70
N LEU A 16 9.56 38.75 -45.86
CA LEU A 16 8.96 37.47 -46.24
C LEU A 16 8.93 37.25 -47.77
N TYR A 17 10.09 37.09 -48.41
CA TYR A 17 10.22 36.51 -49.76
C TYR A 17 11.56 35.76 -49.94
N SER A 18 11.77 34.66 -49.20
CA SER A 18 12.72 33.58 -49.51
C SER A 18 12.44 32.37 -48.59
N CYS A 19 12.56 31.13 -49.07
CA CYS A 19 11.95 29.94 -48.48
C CYS A 19 12.85 29.03 -47.63
N ASP A 20 14.10 29.38 -47.29
CA ASP A 20 14.99 28.47 -46.54
C ASP A 20 15.25 28.84 -45.05
N GLU A 21 14.84 30.00 -44.54
CA GLU A 21 15.20 30.43 -43.15
C GLU A 21 14.06 30.35 -42.11
N ARG A 22 12.94 29.68 -42.40
CA ARG A 22 11.75 29.71 -41.51
C ARG A 22 11.85 28.84 -40.25
N ASP A 23 12.62 27.75 -40.29
CA ASP A 23 12.76 26.84 -39.15
C ASP A 23 13.80 27.34 -38.14
N ASP A 24 14.90 27.96 -38.61
CA ASP A 24 15.89 28.62 -37.76
C ASP A 24 15.26 29.80 -37.00
N LEU A 25 14.43 30.60 -37.66
CA LEU A 25 13.70 31.70 -37.01
C LEU A 25 12.69 31.21 -35.95
N ARG A 26 12.07 30.03 -36.14
CA ARG A 26 11.16 29.45 -35.13
C ARG A 26 11.93 28.96 -33.91
N SER A 27 13.06 28.29 -34.13
CA SER A 27 13.97 27.86 -33.09
C SER A 27 14.48 29.05 -32.26
N ASP A 28 14.89 30.15 -32.93
CA ASP A 28 15.33 31.37 -32.26
C ASP A 28 14.20 32.04 -31.45
N ILE A 29 12.97 32.04 -31.97
CA ILE A 29 11.80 32.57 -31.26
C ILE A 29 11.50 31.73 -30.01
N ASP A 30 11.55 30.40 -30.11
CA ASP A 30 11.26 29.53 -28.99
C ASP A 30 12.38 29.60 -27.93
N ASN A 31 13.64 29.70 -28.35
CA ASN A 31 14.77 30.00 -27.46
C ASN A 31 14.60 31.35 -26.74
N LEU A 32 14.16 32.39 -27.44
CA LEU A 32 13.88 33.70 -26.84
C LEU A 32 12.72 33.63 -25.82
N LYS A 33 11.64 32.89 -26.12
CA LYS A 33 10.54 32.69 -25.17
C LYS A 33 11.00 31.98 -23.91
N GLU A 34 11.81 30.94 -24.06
CA GLU A 34 12.38 30.20 -22.93
C GLU A 34 13.27 31.10 -22.06
N ARG A 35 14.16 31.88 -22.68
CA ARG A 35 15.02 32.85 -21.96
C ARG A 35 14.20 33.91 -21.22
N VAL A 36 13.10 34.39 -21.81
CA VAL A 36 12.20 35.34 -21.12
C VAL A 36 11.49 34.67 -19.95
N ALA A 37 10.95 33.45 -20.12
CA ALA A 37 10.29 32.71 -19.06
C ALA A 37 11.25 32.43 -17.89
N ASN A 38 12.50 32.03 -18.19
CA ASN A 38 13.53 31.80 -17.20
C ASN A 38 13.91 33.10 -16.47
N LEU A 39 14.02 34.22 -17.19
CA LEU A 39 14.28 35.54 -16.59
C LEU A 39 13.12 35.98 -15.68
N GLU A 40 11.85 35.79 -16.09
CA GLU A 40 10.68 36.09 -15.27
C GLU A 40 10.66 35.26 -13.98
N ALA A 41 10.86 33.94 -14.08
CA ALA A 41 10.95 33.06 -12.91
C ALA A 41 12.13 33.43 -11.98
N SER A 42 13.27 33.81 -12.56
CA SER A 42 14.45 34.25 -11.80
C SER A 42 14.18 35.55 -11.04
N ILE A 43 13.45 36.49 -11.65
CA ILE A 43 13.06 37.75 -10.99
C ILE A 43 12.10 37.50 -9.83
N GLU A 44 11.13 36.59 -10.01
CA GLU A 44 10.22 36.19 -8.93
C GLU A 44 11.00 35.57 -7.76
N GLN A 45 11.93 34.65 -8.05
CA GLN A 45 12.79 34.04 -7.02
C GLN A 45 13.66 35.10 -6.32
N MET A 46 14.34 35.97 -7.05
CA MET A 46 15.19 37.03 -6.45
C MET A 46 14.37 37.96 -5.55
N ASN A 47 13.15 38.32 -5.95
CA ASN A 47 12.27 39.16 -5.11
C ASN A 47 11.84 38.44 -3.82
N SER A 48 11.55 37.14 -3.91
CA SER A 48 11.27 36.30 -2.74
C SER A 48 12.48 36.21 -1.81
N ASP A 49 13.66 35.94 -2.38
CA ASP A 49 14.91 35.83 -1.62
C ASP A 49 15.30 37.15 -0.94
N ILE A 50 15.14 38.30 -1.61
CA ILE A 50 15.38 39.63 -1.01
C ILE A 50 14.47 39.85 0.21
N SER A 51 13.18 39.50 0.09
CA SER A 51 12.21 39.59 1.19
C SER A 51 12.57 38.66 2.36
N ASN A 52 12.93 37.42 2.07
CA ASN A 52 13.33 36.44 3.07
C ASN A 52 14.63 36.83 3.75
N TYR A 53 15.64 37.26 2.98
CA TYR A 53 16.92 37.71 3.49
C TYR A 53 16.75 38.88 4.46
N GLN A 54 15.93 39.87 4.12
CA GLN A 54 15.64 40.98 5.03
C GLN A 54 15.04 40.50 6.35
N GLN A 55 14.04 39.62 6.29
CA GLN A 55 13.38 39.08 7.48
C GLN A 55 14.32 38.19 8.31
N MET A 56 15.27 37.49 7.68
CA MET A 56 16.34 36.75 8.37
C MET A 56 17.27 37.71 9.12
N VAL A 57 17.70 38.80 8.48
CA VAL A 57 18.56 39.84 9.09
C VAL A 57 17.84 40.55 10.24
N GLU A 58 16.54 40.78 10.12
CA GLU A 58 15.69 41.35 11.18
C GLU A 58 15.38 40.36 12.32
N GLY A 59 15.75 39.08 12.18
CA GLY A 59 15.45 38.04 13.17
C GLY A 59 13.96 37.65 13.26
N LYS A 60 13.17 37.90 12.21
CA LYS A 60 11.73 37.60 12.16
C LYS A 60 11.40 36.21 11.60
N ILE A 61 12.33 35.61 10.85
CA ILE A 61 12.19 34.27 10.27
C ILE A 61 13.14 33.28 10.99
N LEU A 62 12.64 32.07 11.21
CA LEU A 62 13.40 30.91 11.67
C LEU A 62 13.42 29.83 10.58
N VAL A 63 14.35 28.87 10.70
CA VAL A 63 14.33 27.65 9.90
C VAL A 63 13.64 26.54 10.67
N VAL A 64 12.60 25.97 10.05
CA VAL A 64 11.75 24.93 10.65
C VAL A 64 11.96 23.55 10.04
N GLY A 65 12.68 23.48 8.91
CA GLY A 65 13.07 22.23 8.26
C GLY A 65 14.10 22.47 7.16
N TYR A 66 14.81 21.42 6.79
CA TYR A 66 15.63 21.41 5.58
C TYR A 66 15.71 20.00 5.01
N SER A 67 15.89 19.90 3.71
CA SER A 67 16.23 18.66 3.01
C SER A 67 17.38 18.92 2.03
N LYS A 68 18.08 17.85 1.66
CA LYS A 68 19.13 17.87 0.66
C LYS A 68 18.78 16.86 -0.42
N ASP A 69 18.86 17.25 -1.70
CA ASP A 69 18.63 16.33 -2.81
C ASP A 69 19.90 15.54 -3.19
N GLU A 70 19.79 14.62 -4.16
CA GLU A 70 20.90 13.80 -4.65
C GLU A 70 21.99 14.61 -5.38
N GLN A 71 21.69 15.85 -5.77
CA GLN A 71 22.60 16.80 -6.41
C GLN A 71 23.19 17.79 -5.39
N ASP A 72 23.07 17.49 -4.10
CA ASP A 72 23.54 18.29 -2.98
C ASP A 72 22.86 19.68 -2.82
N ASN A 73 21.76 19.95 -3.52
CA ASN A 73 21.02 21.20 -3.34
C ASN A 73 20.19 21.14 -2.06
N TYR A 74 20.10 22.27 -1.37
CA TYR A 74 19.30 22.39 -0.15
C TYR A 74 17.94 23.00 -0.43
N THR A 75 16.89 22.47 0.18
CA THR A 75 15.59 23.13 0.31
C THR A 75 15.37 23.45 1.77
N ILE A 76 15.23 24.73 2.12
CA ILE A 76 15.07 25.21 3.49
C ILE A 76 13.63 25.68 3.73
N GLU A 77 12.94 25.10 4.70
CA GLU A 77 11.59 25.50 5.13
C GLU A 77 11.70 26.62 6.17
N LEU A 78 11.09 27.77 5.88
CA LEU A 78 11.08 28.94 6.74
C LEU A 78 9.78 29.01 7.57
N SER A 79 9.84 29.63 8.75
CA SER A 79 8.70 29.75 9.67
C SER A 79 7.52 30.55 9.13
N ASN A 80 7.68 31.30 8.03
CA ASN A 80 6.61 31.99 7.33
C ASN A 80 5.87 31.11 6.31
N GLY A 81 6.31 29.85 6.12
CA GLY A 81 5.74 28.89 5.17
C GLY A 81 6.32 28.96 3.76
N GLU A 82 7.33 29.79 3.52
CA GLU A 82 8.11 29.83 2.28
C GLU A 82 9.26 28.82 2.31
N THR A 83 9.76 28.47 1.13
CA THR A 83 10.91 27.58 0.96
C THR A 83 12.00 28.28 0.16
N VAL A 84 13.23 28.20 0.63
CA VAL A 84 14.42 28.72 -0.08
C VAL A 84 15.22 27.54 -0.62
N THR A 85 15.41 27.49 -1.94
CA THR A 85 16.23 26.47 -2.60
C THR A 85 17.62 27.04 -2.88
N ILE A 86 18.66 26.33 -2.45
CA ILE A 86 20.06 26.74 -2.58
C ILE A 86 20.78 25.70 -3.42
N TYR A 87 21.17 26.11 -4.62
CA TYR A 87 21.84 25.26 -5.58
C TYR A 87 23.32 25.08 -5.22
N SER A 88 23.81 23.84 -5.21
CA SER A 88 25.17 23.49 -4.80
C SER A 88 26.22 23.73 -5.90
N GLY A 89 25.79 23.79 -7.17
CA GLY A 89 26.65 23.99 -8.32
C GLY A 89 27.01 25.46 -8.59
N LYS A 90 28.07 25.68 -9.39
CA LYS A 90 28.45 27.02 -9.83
C LYS A 90 27.48 27.51 -10.90
N VAL A 91 26.83 28.64 -10.65
CA VAL A 91 25.91 29.33 -11.57
C VAL A 91 26.59 30.61 -12.03
N ASP A 92 26.63 30.86 -13.33
CA ASP A 92 27.03 32.17 -13.85
C ASP A 92 25.89 33.16 -13.63
N MET A 93 26.15 34.22 -12.87
CA MET A 93 25.21 35.30 -12.58
C MET A 93 25.78 36.67 -12.97
N ASN A 94 26.70 36.68 -13.94
CA ASN A 94 27.18 37.91 -14.54
C ASN A 94 25.99 38.74 -15.07
N ASP A 95 26.07 40.06 -14.95
CA ASP A 95 25.00 41.01 -15.31
C ASP A 95 23.65 40.87 -14.55
N MET A 96 23.50 39.92 -13.61
CA MET A 96 22.37 39.86 -12.67
C MET A 96 22.62 40.76 -11.44
N PRO A 97 21.62 41.52 -10.96
CA PRO A 97 21.76 42.33 -9.76
C PRO A 97 21.70 41.45 -8.50
N LEU A 98 22.84 41.28 -7.83
CA LEU A 98 22.94 40.49 -6.60
C LEU A 98 22.83 41.41 -5.39
N PHE A 99 21.82 41.22 -4.53
CA PHE A 99 21.60 42.07 -3.36
C PHE A 99 22.32 41.56 -2.10
N SER A 100 22.81 42.48 -1.28
CA SER A 100 23.27 42.23 0.08
C SER A 100 22.89 43.37 1.03
N VAL A 101 23.19 43.20 2.31
CA VAL A 101 23.01 44.24 3.34
C VAL A 101 24.39 44.57 3.89
N ASN A 102 24.77 45.84 3.80
CA ASN A 102 26.09 46.29 4.25
C ASN A 102 26.16 46.39 5.78
N ALA A 103 27.36 46.63 6.31
CA ALA A 103 27.60 46.72 7.76
C ALA A 103 26.80 47.85 8.46
N SER A 104 26.32 48.85 7.71
CA SER A 104 25.48 49.93 8.22
C SER A 104 23.99 49.59 8.23
N GLY A 105 23.60 48.41 7.75
CA GLY A 105 22.19 47.98 7.67
C GLY A 105 21.45 48.47 6.41
N HIS A 106 22.15 49.02 5.42
CA HIS A 106 21.56 49.46 4.15
C HIS A 106 21.68 48.40 3.07
N TRP A 107 20.75 48.42 2.11
CA TRP A 107 20.85 47.61 0.90
C TRP A 107 22.03 48.01 0.04
N ALA A 108 22.73 47.01 -0.47
CA ALA A 108 23.72 47.14 -1.53
C ALA A 108 23.40 46.15 -2.65
N TYR A 109 23.91 46.41 -3.85
CA TYR A 109 23.81 45.48 -4.97
C TYR A 109 25.16 45.37 -5.69
N THR A 110 25.45 44.18 -6.20
CA THR A 110 26.63 43.89 -7.04
C THR A 110 26.18 43.59 -8.46
N ILE A 111 26.78 44.28 -9.43
CA ILE A 111 26.65 44.01 -10.88
C ILE A 111 28.06 44.12 -11.48
N ASN A 112 28.47 43.12 -12.28
CA ASN A 112 29.79 43.08 -12.92
C ASN A 112 30.93 43.26 -11.93
N ASP A 113 30.87 42.50 -10.84
CA ASP A 113 31.82 42.51 -9.73
C ASP A 113 32.01 43.87 -9.03
N MET A 114 31.12 44.85 -9.31
CA MET A 114 31.10 46.15 -8.63
C MET A 114 29.93 46.24 -7.66
N THR A 115 30.26 46.29 -6.36
CA THR A 115 29.29 46.50 -5.28
C THR A 115 29.02 47.98 -5.06
N THR A 116 27.75 48.39 -5.08
CA THR A 116 27.30 49.76 -4.86
C THR A 116 26.20 49.80 -3.81
N GLU A 117 26.20 50.81 -2.93
CA GLU A 117 25.08 51.04 -2.01
C GLU A 117 23.83 51.47 -2.80
N LEU A 118 22.66 50.92 -2.46
CA LEU A 118 21.42 51.27 -3.13
C LEU A 118 20.98 52.67 -2.69
N LEU A 119 21.04 53.63 -3.62
CA LEU A 119 20.59 55.00 -3.42
C LEU A 119 19.29 55.27 -4.17
N VAL A 120 18.34 55.93 -3.52
CA VAL A 120 17.15 56.50 -4.18
C VAL A 120 17.04 57.96 -3.75
N ASN A 121 17.02 58.88 -4.73
CA ASN A 121 17.10 60.33 -4.50
C ASN A 121 18.31 60.73 -3.63
N ASP A 122 19.49 60.16 -3.95
CA ASP A 122 20.76 60.39 -3.24
C ASP A 122 20.76 60.00 -1.75
N LYS A 123 19.83 59.13 -1.32
CA LYS A 123 19.74 58.61 0.05
C LYS A 123 19.87 57.08 0.09
N PRO A 124 20.63 56.53 1.05
CA PRO A 124 20.68 55.08 1.28
C PRO A 124 19.32 54.49 1.62
N VAL A 125 19.07 53.25 1.17
CA VAL A 125 17.85 52.51 1.46
C VAL A 125 18.11 51.52 2.60
N SER A 126 17.48 51.76 3.75
CA SER A 126 17.69 50.93 4.95
C SER A 126 16.96 49.58 4.85
N ALA A 127 17.68 48.49 5.07
CA ALA A 127 17.14 47.13 5.11
C ALA A 127 16.61 46.77 6.51
N ILE A 128 17.14 47.42 7.55
CA ILE A 128 16.82 47.16 8.95
C ILE A 128 16.04 48.37 9.50
N PRO A 129 15.05 48.19 10.38
CA PRO A 129 14.35 49.33 10.99
C PRO A 129 15.30 50.21 11.82
N GLU A 130 15.48 51.47 11.42
CA GLU A 130 16.06 52.51 12.26
C GLU A 130 14.98 53.11 13.16
N ALA A 131 15.34 53.60 14.35
CA ALA A 131 14.38 54.03 15.38
C ALA A 131 13.29 54.99 14.82
N GLY A 132 12.08 54.46 14.61
CA GLY A 132 10.91 55.19 14.12
C GLY A 132 10.51 54.95 12.65
N THR A 133 11.27 54.18 11.86
CA THR A 133 10.98 53.88 10.44
C THR A 133 11.21 52.40 10.12
N ALA A 134 10.25 51.77 9.44
CA ALA A 134 10.38 50.37 8.99
C ALA A 134 11.47 50.23 7.90
N GLY A 135 12.18 49.10 7.90
CA GLY A 135 13.06 48.73 6.80
C GLY A 135 12.29 48.60 5.49
N VAL A 136 12.96 48.83 4.37
CA VAL A 136 12.35 48.86 3.05
C VAL A 136 12.80 47.63 2.25
N THR A 137 11.87 46.89 1.66
CA THR A 137 12.19 45.71 0.81
C THR A 137 12.25 46.12 -0.67
N PRO A 138 13.42 46.04 -1.33
CA PRO A 138 13.55 46.30 -2.75
C PRO A 138 12.78 45.26 -3.59
N LYS A 139 12.27 45.69 -4.73
CA LYS A 139 11.72 44.81 -5.77
C LYS A 139 12.38 45.06 -7.10
N LEU A 140 12.62 44.00 -7.86
CA LEU A 140 13.25 43.99 -9.15
C LEU A 140 12.25 43.67 -10.26
N LYS A 141 12.49 44.28 -11.43
CA LYS A 141 11.91 43.89 -12.72
C LYS A 141 12.80 44.36 -13.86
N VAL A 142 12.47 43.94 -15.07
CA VAL A 142 13.11 44.43 -16.31
C VAL A 142 12.10 45.28 -17.11
N ASP A 143 12.57 46.38 -17.69
CA ASP A 143 11.76 47.29 -18.50
C ASP A 143 11.62 46.83 -19.97
N ALA A 144 10.85 47.59 -20.76
CA ALA A 144 10.60 47.26 -22.16
C ALA A 144 11.85 47.33 -23.06
N ASN A 145 12.90 48.02 -22.63
CA ASN A 145 14.16 48.16 -23.34
C ASN A 145 15.24 47.20 -22.77
N GLY A 146 14.88 46.32 -21.84
CA GLY A 146 15.79 45.34 -21.24
C GLY A 146 16.57 45.86 -20.03
N PHE A 147 16.31 47.07 -19.52
CA PHE A 147 17.05 47.60 -18.36
C PHE A 147 16.50 47.07 -17.03
N TRP A 148 17.39 46.80 -16.10
CA TRP A 148 17.04 46.51 -14.71
C TRP A 148 16.42 47.73 -14.03
N LEU A 149 15.29 47.50 -13.36
CA LEU A 149 14.59 48.49 -12.54
C LEU A 149 14.47 47.98 -11.10
N VAL A 150 14.57 48.92 -10.16
CA VAL A 150 14.34 48.70 -8.73
C VAL A 150 13.20 49.58 -8.22
N SER A 151 12.36 49.02 -7.35
CA SER A 151 11.32 49.72 -6.61
C SER A 151 11.56 49.59 -5.12
N ILE A 152 11.31 50.66 -4.37
CA ILE A 152 11.42 50.73 -2.92
C ILE A 152 10.09 51.08 -2.24
N ASP A 153 9.00 51.12 -3.00
CA ASP A 153 7.65 51.50 -2.57
C ASP A 153 6.63 50.44 -3.01
N ASN A 154 7.05 49.18 -2.88
CA ASN A 154 6.26 47.98 -3.18
C ASN A 154 5.75 47.91 -4.63
N GLY A 155 6.54 48.44 -5.58
CA GLY A 155 6.24 48.40 -7.01
C GLY A 155 5.48 49.61 -7.55
N SER A 156 5.28 50.66 -6.75
CA SER A 156 4.52 51.86 -7.16
C SER A 156 5.34 52.76 -8.09
N THR A 157 6.61 52.97 -7.78
CA THR A 157 7.59 53.69 -8.61
C THR A 157 8.81 52.83 -8.88
N TRP A 158 9.49 53.09 -9.99
CA TRP A 158 10.61 52.28 -10.48
C TRP A 158 11.73 53.17 -11.00
N ASN A 159 12.95 52.93 -10.53
CA ASN A 159 14.16 53.63 -10.95
C ASN A 159 15.10 52.65 -11.66
N LYS A 160 15.94 53.14 -12.58
CA LYS A 160 16.97 52.30 -13.21
C LYS A 160 18.01 51.87 -12.17
N LEU A 161 18.38 50.59 -12.21
CA LEU A 161 19.37 50.00 -11.32
C LEU A 161 20.73 49.90 -12.03
N GLY A 162 21.83 50.22 -11.32
CA GLY A 162 23.18 50.18 -11.89
C GLY A 162 23.46 51.27 -12.91
N ASN A 163 24.54 51.11 -13.68
CA ASN A 163 24.96 52.05 -14.72
C ASN A 163 24.21 51.80 -16.05
N ASN A 164 22.88 51.74 -16.01
CA ASN A 164 22.03 51.35 -17.14
C ASN A 164 22.36 49.96 -17.72
N GLN A 165 22.58 48.97 -16.85
CA GLN A 165 22.84 47.59 -17.26
C GLN A 165 21.61 46.96 -17.93
N ILE A 166 21.81 46.24 -19.04
CA ILE A 166 20.78 45.44 -19.71
C ILE A 166 20.77 44.03 -19.10
N ALA A 167 19.58 43.49 -18.84
CA ALA A 167 19.39 42.14 -18.36
C ALA A 167 19.73 41.10 -19.45
N ASP A 168 20.68 40.21 -19.18
CA ASP A 168 20.97 39.08 -20.06
C ASP A 168 20.19 37.83 -19.66
N GLY A 169 19.14 37.52 -20.43
CA GLY A 169 18.33 36.31 -20.23
C GLY A 169 19.05 34.99 -20.55
N THR A 170 20.29 34.98 -21.04
CA THR A 170 21.09 33.73 -21.14
C THR A 170 21.63 33.27 -19.78
N GLN A 171 21.81 34.19 -18.84
CA GLN A 171 22.35 33.93 -17.50
C GLN A 171 21.24 33.57 -16.49
N ALA A 172 19.98 33.76 -16.88
CA ALA A 172 18.83 33.36 -16.07
C ALA A 172 18.62 31.84 -16.19
N VAL A 173 18.84 31.13 -15.08
CA VAL A 173 18.59 29.70 -14.99
C VAL A 173 17.44 29.50 -14.01
N ALA A 174 16.33 28.94 -14.50
CA ALA A 174 15.18 28.62 -13.66
C ALA A 174 15.64 27.79 -12.45
N ASN A 175 15.26 28.22 -11.24
CA ASN A 175 15.58 27.60 -9.96
C ASN A 175 17.03 27.72 -9.46
N ALA A 176 17.90 28.48 -10.14
CA ALA A 176 19.31 28.67 -9.75
C ALA A 176 19.72 30.14 -9.51
N SER A 177 18.82 31.10 -9.81
CA SER A 177 19.02 32.53 -9.57
C SER A 177 18.72 32.98 -8.14
N SER A 178 19.24 32.24 -7.15
CA SER A 178 19.06 32.56 -5.73
C SER A 178 20.05 33.63 -5.25
N LEU A 179 19.59 34.49 -4.33
CA LEU A 179 20.43 35.43 -3.57
C LEU A 179 21.50 34.70 -2.73
N PHE A 180 21.22 33.45 -2.34
CA PHE A 180 22.11 32.63 -1.54
C PHE A 180 23.03 31.79 -2.43
N SER A 181 24.32 31.75 -2.11
CA SER A 181 25.32 30.94 -2.82
C SER A 181 25.60 29.61 -2.15
N ASN A 182 25.39 29.53 -0.83
CA ASN A 182 25.64 28.33 -0.05
C ASN A 182 24.86 28.36 1.26
N VAL A 183 24.70 27.19 1.88
CA VAL A 183 24.23 27.05 3.24
C VAL A 183 25.06 26.05 4.01
N THR A 184 25.36 26.37 5.27
CA THR A 184 26.08 25.48 6.18
C THR A 184 25.23 25.24 7.41
N ILE A 185 25.08 23.97 7.78
CA ILE A 185 24.21 23.54 8.87
C ILE A 185 25.09 23.06 10.02
N ASP A 186 24.90 23.65 11.20
CA ASP A 186 25.49 23.21 12.45
C ASP A 186 24.40 22.61 13.34
N GLU A 187 24.24 21.29 13.24
CA GLU A 187 23.24 20.55 14.03
C GLU A 187 23.55 20.57 15.54
N ALA A 188 24.82 20.76 15.94
CA ALA A 188 25.21 20.78 17.35
C ALA A 188 24.79 22.09 18.04
N THR A 189 24.85 23.20 17.31
CA THR A 189 24.40 24.52 17.83
C THR A 189 22.97 24.88 17.43
N GLY A 190 22.33 24.08 16.56
CA GLY A 190 20.98 24.34 16.06
C GLY A 190 20.93 25.60 15.21
N GLN A 191 21.93 25.84 14.37
CA GLN A 191 22.02 27.03 13.52
C GLN A 191 22.26 26.65 12.06
N ILE A 192 21.64 27.41 11.18
CA ILE A 192 21.90 27.39 9.75
C ILE A 192 22.54 28.73 9.35
N THR A 193 23.54 28.68 8.48
CA THR A 193 24.27 29.85 8.01
C THR A 193 24.11 29.96 6.50
N PHE A 194 23.42 30.99 6.03
CA PHE A 194 23.28 31.30 4.63
C PHE A 194 24.44 32.19 4.19
N THR A 195 25.05 31.88 3.05
CA THR A 195 26.09 32.71 2.42
C THR A 195 25.45 33.53 1.31
N ILE A 196 25.63 34.85 1.34
CA ILE A 196 25.09 35.79 0.37
C ILE A 196 25.97 35.81 -0.88
N ARG A 197 25.37 35.63 -2.05
CA ARG A 197 26.10 35.50 -3.32
C ARG A 197 26.83 36.79 -3.70
N ALA A 198 26.28 37.95 -3.35
CA ALA A 198 26.80 39.24 -3.77
C ALA A 198 28.19 39.59 -3.21
N ASP A 199 28.48 39.18 -1.96
CA ASP A 199 29.67 39.60 -1.23
C ASP A 199 30.26 38.53 -0.28
N ASN A 200 29.69 37.32 -0.25
CA ASN A 200 30.02 36.24 0.68
C ASN A 200 29.79 36.55 2.16
N SER A 201 29.02 37.61 2.47
CA SER A 201 28.52 37.84 3.83
C SER A 201 27.64 36.68 4.28
N GLN A 202 27.45 36.56 5.59
CA GLN A 202 26.72 35.45 6.18
C GLN A 202 25.59 35.95 7.09
N VAL A 203 24.42 35.31 6.97
CA VAL A 203 23.32 35.46 7.93
C VAL A 203 23.08 34.13 8.62
N LYS A 204 23.01 34.17 9.96
CA LYS A 204 22.78 33.00 10.79
C LYS A 204 21.32 32.99 11.24
N VAL A 205 20.65 31.88 11.02
CA VAL A 205 19.26 31.68 11.41
C VAL A 205 19.17 30.44 12.30
N PRO A 206 18.48 30.49 13.44
CA PRO A 206 18.29 29.31 14.27
C PRO A 206 17.43 28.23 13.58
N ILE A 207 17.76 26.97 13.81
CA ILE A 207 16.98 25.79 13.42
C ILE A 207 16.09 25.39 14.60
N TYR A 208 14.80 25.63 14.49
CA TYR A 208 13.80 25.23 15.48
C TYR A 208 12.72 24.43 14.76
N GLY A 209 12.64 23.10 14.97
CA GLY A 209 11.56 22.34 14.35
C GLY A 209 11.70 20.83 14.19
N LYS A 210 12.85 20.21 14.50
CA LYS A 210 13.01 18.75 14.28
C LYS A 210 11.94 17.92 15.01
N ASP A 211 11.56 18.36 16.20
CA ASP A 211 10.53 17.70 17.03
C ASP A 211 9.18 18.44 17.04
N PHE A 212 8.98 19.47 16.20
CA PHE A 212 7.72 20.21 16.09
C PHE A 212 7.12 20.04 14.69
N TYR A 213 6.18 19.10 14.57
CA TYR A 213 5.60 18.76 13.28
C TYR A 213 4.17 18.25 13.39
N LEU A 214 3.47 18.34 12.26
CA LEU A 214 2.29 17.55 11.97
C LEU A 214 2.44 17.03 10.53
N THR A 215 2.35 15.73 10.37
CA THR A 215 2.50 15.02 9.12
C THR A 215 1.20 14.30 8.81
N ILE A 216 0.62 14.57 7.65
CA ILE A 216 -0.54 13.83 7.13
C ILE A 216 -0.01 12.67 6.29
N LYS A 217 -0.37 11.44 6.64
CA LYS A 217 0.03 10.23 5.89
C LYS A 217 -0.88 10.09 4.66
N TYR A 218 -0.61 10.91 3.65
CA TYR A 218 -1.31 10.91 2.36
C TYR A 218 -0.45 11.65 1.32
N GLU A 219 -0.37 11.10 0.12
CA GLU A 219 0.34 11.72 -0.99
C GLU A 219 -0.63 12.17 -2.11
N GLY A 220 -0.29 13.27 -2.78
CA GLY A 220 -1.07 13.82 -3.88
C GLY A 220 -2.30 14.64 -3.45
N THR A 221 -3.28 14.72 -4.35
CA THR A 221 -4.50 15.53 -4.17
C THR A 221 -5.68 14.66 -3.74
N ALA A 222 -6.27 14.93 -2.58
CA ALA A 222 -7.43 14.19 -2.09
C ALA A 222 -8.72 14.67 -2.78
N THR A 223 -9.36 13.79 -3.56
CA THR A 223 -10.59 14.13 -4.29
C THR A 223 -11.84 13.86 -3.45
N PHE A 224 -12.76 14.82 -3.39
CA PHE A 224 -14.01 14.74 -2.66
C PHE A 224 -15.23 15.05 -3.53
N GLY A 225 -16.28 14.26 -3.38
CA GLY A 225 -17.63 14.63 -3.78
C GLY A 225 -18.32 15.53 -2.76
N LEU A 226 -19.41 16.18 -3.17
CA LEU A 226 -20.21 17.05 -2.30
C LEU A 226 -20.64 16.35 -1.00
N GLY A 227 -20.32 16.96 0.14
CA GLY A 227 -20.66 16.47 1.48
C GLY A 227 -19.89 15.23 1.93
N GLN A 228 -18.92 14.73 1.16
CA GLN A 228 -18.15 13.54 1.52
C GLN A 228 -17.24 13.79 2.72
N LYS A 229 -17.15 12.79 3.60
CA LYS A 229 -16.17 12.73 4.69
C LYS A 229 -15.02 11.77 4.33
N GLN A 230 -13.78 12.17 4.59
CA GLN A 230 -12.61 11.28 4.56
C GLN A 230 -11.80 11.45 5.85
N GLU A 231 -11.10 10.37 6.24
CA GLU A 231 -10.16 10.39 7.36
C GLU A 231 -8.73 10.18 6.82
N PHE A 232 -7.77 10.85 7.44
CA PHE A 232 -6.34 10.71 7.17
C PHE A 232 -5.62 10.43 8.50
N VAL A 233 -4.64 9.52 8.46
CA VAL A 233 -3.75 9.32 9.62
C VAL A 233 -2.83 10.53 9.73
N VAL A 234 -2.63 11.03 10.95
CA VAL A 234 -1.64 12.05 11.22
C VAL A 234 -0.66 11.60 12.29
N GLU A 235 0.59 12.03 12.15
CA GLU A 235 1.61 11.97 13.19
C GLU A 235 1.95 13.41 13.57
N GLN A 236 2.08 13.69 14.86
CA GLN A 236 2.46 15.01 15.32
C GLN A 236 3.31 14.94 16.58
N ALA A 237 4.18 15.93 16.75
CA ALA A 237 4.99 16.10 17.94
C ALA A 237 5.07 17.58 18.31
N ASN A 238 5.00 17.87 19.62
CA ASN A 238 5.07 19.20 20.20
C ASN A 238 4.07 20.23 19.61
N VAL A 239 2.90 19.77 19.15
CA VAL A 239 1.78 20.63 18.73
C VAL A 239 0.90 20.94 19.94
N GLU A 240 0.91 22.20 20.37
CA GLU A 240 0.07 22.69 21.48
C GLU A 240 -1.33 23.09 20.98
N THR A 241 -1.41 23.84 19.88
CA THR A 241 -2.68 24.21 19.25
C THR A 241 -2.61 24.13 17.73
N ALA A 242 -3.75 24.00 17.08
CA ALA A 242 -3.87 24.08 15.63
C ALA A 242 -5.03 24.98 15.23
N THR A 243 -4.83 25.85 14.24
CA THR A 243 -5.86 26.70 13.64
C THR A 243 -6.00 26.37 12.16
N ILE A 244 -7.23 26.27 11.69
CA ILE A 244 -7.54 26.04 10.28
C ILE A 244 -7.92 27.38 9.66
N GLU A 245 -7.23 27.80 8.60
CA GLU A 245 -7.49 29.09 7.98
C GLU A 245 -8.65 29.03 6.99
N ASN A 246 -9.74 29.73 7.35
CA ASN A 246 -10.84 30.18 6.49
C ASN A 246 -11.23 29.23 5.34
N GLN A 247 -11.99 28.17 5.66
CA GLN A 247 -12.46 27.22 4.65
C GLN A 247 -13.95 26.93 4.79
N THR A 248 -14.62 26.74 3.66
CA THR A 248 -15.97 26.16 3.55
C THR A 248 -16.01 24.68 3.93
N TRP A 249 -14.85 24.07 4.17
CA TRP A 249 -14.63 22.68 4.53
C TRP A 249 -14.75 22.45 6.04
N GLY A 250 -15.35 21.33 6.43
CA GLY A 250 -15.32 20.88 7.81
C GLY A 250 -14.02 20.13 8.10
N VAL A 251 -13.11 20.72 8.86
CA VAL A 251 -11.83 20.09 9.22
C VAL A 251 -11.75 19.89 10.73
N LYS A 252 -11.46 18.65 11.15
CA LYS A 252 -11.28 18.30 12.56
C LYS A 252 -9.97 17.52 12.73
N LEU A 253 -9.04 18.12 13.45
CA LEU A 253 -7.81 17.46 13.88
C LEU A 253 -8.02 16.81 15.25
N THR A 254 -7.51 15.60 15.41
CA THR A 254 -7.40 14.86 16.67
C THR A 254 -5.93 14.45 16.86
N GLU A 255 -5.62 13.74 17.95
CA GLU A 255 -4.25 13.31 18.24
C GLU A 255 -3.59 12.52 17.09
N ASN A 256 -4.33 11.63 16.44
CA ASN A 256 -3.80 10.73 15.41
C ASN A 256 -4.61 10.72 14.10
N LYS A 257 -5.63 11.58 13.96
CA LYS A 257 -6.42 11.70 12.72
C LYS A 257 -6.72 13.14 12.32
N LEU A 258 -6.73 13.38 11.02
CA LEU A 258 -7.38 14.52 10.38
C LEU A 258 -8.67 14.05 9.69
N ILE A 259 -9.79 14.66 10.03
CA ILE A 259 -11.09 14.40 9.40
C ILE A 259 -11.45 15.60 8.55
N VAL A 260 -11.68 15.37 7.25
CA VAL A 260 -12.04 16.41 6.28
C VAL A 260 -13.42 16.10 5.72
N THR A 261 -14.30 17.09 5.74
CA THR A 261 -15.67 17.03 5.23
C THR A 261 -15.85 18.10 4.16
N ALA A 262 -16.16 17.65 2.95
CA ALA A 262 -16.40 18.53 1.81
C ALA A 262 -17.67 19.40 2.00
N PRO A 263 -17.69 20.62 1.45
CA PRO A 263 -18.89 21.42 1.36
C PRO A 263 -20.03 20.63 0.69
N LYS A 264 -21.27 20.87 1.15
CA LYS A 264 -22.47 20.24 0.55
C LYS A 264 -22.85 20.83 -0.81
N THR A 265 -22.29 21.99 -1.16
CA THR A 265 -22.55 22.71 -2.40
C THR A 265 -21.24 23.21 -3.00
N ASN A 266 -21.07 23.08 -4.32
CA ASN A 266 -19.96 23.69 -5.05
C ASN A 266 -20.43 25.03 -5.62
N VAL A 267 -20.06 26.13 -4.94
CA VAL A 267 -20.46 27.49 -5.31
C VAL A 267 -19.81 27.98 -6.61
N GLN A 268 -18.71 27.37 -7.04
CA GLN A 268 -18.01 27.73 -8.28
C GLN A 268 -18.65 27.09 -9.53
N GLY A 269 -19.50 26.08 -9.36
CA GLY A 269 -20.17 25.39 -10.47
C GLY A 269 -19.23 24.58 -11.38
N LYS A 270 -17.96 24.41 -11.00
CA LYS A 270 -16.95 23.64 -11.72
C LYS A 270 -16.05 22.88 -10.73
N GLU A 271 -15.38 21.83 -11.18
CA GLU A 271 -14.35 21.18 -10.35
C GLU A 271 -13.21 22.17 -10.11
N TYR A 272 -12.67 22.15 -8.90
CA TYR A 272 -11.51 22.98 -8.56
C TYR A 272 -10.65 22.28 -7.50
N GLU A 273 -9.37 22.63 -7.52
CA GLU A 273 -8.41 22.25 -6.50
C GLU A 273 -8.17 23.43 -5.56
N GLU A 274 -7.94 23.12 -4.30
CA GLU A 274 -7.62 24.07 -3.24
C GLU A 274 -6.70 23.42 -2.21
N GLN A 275 -6.16 24.21 -1.29
CA GLN A 275 -5.29 23.71 -0.23
C GLN A 275 -5.95 23.91 1.13
N ILE A 276 -6.05 22.83 1.90
CA ILE A 276 -6.38 22.91 3.32
C ILE A 276 -5.14 23.33 4.10
N TYR A 277 -5.17 24.51 4.70
CA TYR A 277 -4.08 25.03 5.51
C TYR A 277 -4.35 24.81 7.00
N ILE A 278 -3.44 24.09 7.67
CA ILE A 278 -3.47 23.80 9.10
C ILE A 278 -2.24 24.48 9.71
N LYS A 279 -2.45 25.61 10.38
CA LYS A 279 -1.42 26.28 11.18
C LYS A 279 -1.31 25.59 12.53
N ILE A 280 -0.21 24.88 12.78
CA ILE A 280 0.10 24.29 14.08
C ILE A 280 0.98 25.26 14.88
N PHE A 281 0.83 25.26 16.20
CA PHE A 281 1.62 26.08 17.11
C PHE A 281 2.23 25.24 18.22
N SER A 282 3.48 25.53 18.58
CA SER A 282 4.13 24.91 19.73
C SER A 282 3.84 25.69 21.02
N LYS A 283 4.18 25.11 22.17
CA LYS A 283 4.06 25.76 23.48
C LYS A 283 4.93 27.02 23.61
N GLU A 284 6.07 27.04 22.93
CA GLU A 284 7.03 28.14 22.86
C GLU A 284 6.58 29.27 21.91
N GLY A 285 5.44 29.10 21.22
CA GLY A 285 4.86 30.11 20.33
C GLY A 285 5.30 30.01 18.86
N TYR A 286 5.97 28.93 18.47
CA TYR A 286 6.32 28.69 17.06
C TYR A 286 5.08 28.37 16.23
N CYS A 287 5.11 28.64 14.93
CA CYS A 287 4.03 28.36 13.99
C CYS A 287 4.57 27.60 12.78
N ARG A 288 3.84 26.58 12.32
CA ARG A 288 4.10 25.87 11.06
C ARG A 288 2.81 25.66 10.27
N VAL A 289 2.87 25.75 8.95
CA VAL A 289 1.70 25.53 8.08
C VAL A 289 1.80 24.17 7.41
N VAL A 290 0.86 23.28 7.73
CA VAL A 290 0.69 21.99 7.05
C VAL A 290 -0.39 22.13 5.98
N LYS A 291 -0.13 21.58 4.79
CA LYS A 291 -0.99 21.71 3.61
C LYS A 291 -1.53 20.34 3.21
N LEU A 292 -2.83 20.25 2.94
CA LEU A 292 -3.44 19.09 2.27
C LEU A 292 -4.09 19.57 0.97
N PRO A 293 -3.55 19.23 -0.21
CA PRO A 293 -4.19 19.50 -1.48
C PRO A 293 -5.50 18.70 -1.59
N VAL A 294 -6.60 19.37 -1.93
CA VAL A 294 -7.91 18.74 -2.12
C VAL A 294 -8.54 19.17 -3.44
N LYS A 295 -9.35 18.29 -4.01
CA LYS A 295 -10.15 18.54 -5.21
C LYS A 295 -11.62 18.37 -4.89
N LEU A 296 -12.45 19.39 -5.15
CA LEU A 296 -13.91 19.30 -4.98
C LEU A 296 -14.61 19.06 -6.32
N LEU A 297 -15.43 18.02 -6.38
CA LEU A 297 -16.29 17.74 -7.53
C LEU A 297 -17.55 18.61 -7.54
N THR A 298 -18.23 18.69 -8.69
CA THR A 298 -19.53 19.37 -8.82
C THR A 298 -20.71 18.51 -8.33
N THR A 299 -20.48 17.23 -8.07
CA THR A 299 -21.48 16.24 -7.70
C THR A 299 -21.04 15.41 -6.49
N LYS A 300 -21.91 14.52 -6.00
CA LYS A 300 -21.49 13.48 -5.05
C LYS A 300 -20.48 12.54 -5.73
N ILE A 301 -19.59 11.93 -4.94
CA ILE A 301 -18.46 11.11 -5.43
C ILE A 301 -18.89 9.96 -6.35
N ASP A 302 -20.11 9.46 -6.17
CA ASP A 302 -20.67 8.34 -6.95
C ASP A 302 -21.83 8.76 -7.88
N ALA A 303 -21.93 10.04 -8.27
CA ALA A 303 -23.05 10.50 -9.08
C ALA A 303 -23.10 9.84 -10.47
N ASN A 304 -21.93 9.50 -11.03
CA ASN A 304 -21.78 8.81 -12.32
C ASN A 304 -21.16 7.42 -12.13
N SER A 305 -21.53 6.73 -11.05
CA SER A 305 -20.96 5.41 -10.76
C SER A 305 -21.50 4.33 -11.68
N ALA A 306 -20.76 3.23 -11.76
CA ALA A 306 -21.18 1.98 -12.37
C ALA A 306 -22.57 1.55 -11.89
N ILE A 307 -23.35 0.96 -12.78
CA ILE A 307 -24.71 0.48 -12.54
C ILE A 307 -24.69 -0.58 -11.44
N ALA A 308 -23.71 -1.49 -11.46
CA ALA A 308 -23.54 -2.48 -10.39
C ALA A 308 -23.43 -1.84 -8.98
N TRP A 309 -22.70 -0.72 -8.85
CA TRP A 309 -22.62 0.02 -7.59
C TRP A 309 -23.93 0.70 -7.21
N GLN A 310 -24.66 1.22 -8.20
CA GLN A 310 -25.98 1.82 -7.96
C GLN A 310 -26.97 0.77 -7.42
N HIS A 311 -27.00 -0.42 -8.01
CA HIS A 311 -27.82 -1.54 -7.56
C HIS A 311 -27.43 -2.06 -6.17
N PHE A 312 -26.13 -2.07 -5.84
CA PHE A 312 -25.68 -2.40 -4.49
C PHE A 312 -26.28 -1.45 -3.44
N LYS A 313 -26.25 -0.13 -3.71
CA LYS A 313 -26.79 0.88 -2.78
C LYS A 313 -28.30 0.80 -2.60
N THR A 314 -29.05 0.44 -3.66
CA THR A 314 -30.52 0.32 -3.56
C THR A 314 -30.96 -1.05 -3.06
N GLY A 315 -30.11 -2.08 -3.19
CA GLY A 315 -30.44 -3.48 -2.96
C GLY A 315 -31.24 -4.13 -4.10
N GLU A 316 -31.73 -3.34 -5.06
CA GLU A 316 -32.50 -3.83 -6.21
C GLU A 316 -31.56 -4.34 -7.29
N ASN A 317 -31.78 -5.58 -7.77
CA ASN A 317 -30.92 -6.24 -8.78
C ASN A 317 -29.42 -6.28 -8.40
N ASN A 318 -29.13 -6.30 -7.09
CA ASN A 318 -27.76 -6.34 -6.59
C ASN A 318 -27.09 -7.68 -6.96
N VAL A 319 -25.94 -7.58 -7.61
CA VAL A 319 -25.06 -8.73 -7.92
C VAL A 319 -23.83 -8.80 -7.01
N LEU A 320 -23.50 -7.72 -6.31
CA LEU A 320 -22.27 -7.58 -5.53
C LEU A 320 -22.46 -8.07 -4.09
N PRO A 321 -21.60 -8.97 -3.59
CA PRO A 321 -21.49 -9.24 -2.15
C PRO A 321 -21.00 -8.00 -1.38
N ASP A 322 -21.26 -7.96 -0.07
CA ASP A 322 -20.71 -6.94 0.82
C ASP A 322 -19.33 -7.37 1.36
N TYR A 323 -18.28 -6.80 0.79
CA TYR A 323 -16.90 -7.08 1.15
C TYR A 323 -16.35 -6.15 2.25
N SER A 324 -17.14 -5.18 2.72
CA SER A 324 -16.67 -4.14 3.66
C SER A 324 -16.16 -4.67 5.00
N TYR A 325 -16.46 -5.93 5.34
CA TYR A 325 -16.05 -6.61 6.58
C TYR A 325 -14.71 -7.35 6.47
N ALA A 326 -14.02 -7.30 5.33
CA ALA A 326 -12.71 -7.92 5.18
C ALA A 326 -11.62 -7.21 6.00
N GLY A 327 -10.67 -8.00 6.52
CA GLY A 327 -9.47 -7.52 7.20
C GLY A 327 -9.58 -7.43 8.72
N TYR A 328 -8.44 -7.09 9.33
CA TYR A 328 -8.30 -6.83 10.76
C TYR A 328 -9.38 -5.87 11.27
N ASN A 329 -10.02 -6.24 12.39
CA ASN A 329 -11.09 -5.44 13.01
C ASN A 329 -12.16 -5.02 11.98
N HIS A 330 -12.55 -5.97 11.11
CA HIS A 330 -13.56 -5.79 10.07
C HIS A 330 -13.26 -4.63 9.09
N GLY A 331 -11.98 -4.29 8.90
CA GLY A 331 -11.54 -3.20 8.02
C GLY A 331 -11.65 -1.80 8.63
N GLU A 332 -12.11 -1.67 9.87
CA GLU A 332 -12.38 -0.36 10.50
C GLU A 332 -11.11 0.40 10.92
N SER A 333 -9.99 -0.31 11.14
CA SER A 333 -8.74 0.25 11.65
C SER A 333 -7.53 -0.57 11.24
N ALA A 334 -6.34 0.04 11.25
CA ALA A 334 -5.09 -0.71 11.28
C ALA A 334 -4.76 -1.18 12.71
N PRO A 335 -4.01 -2.28 12.88
CA PRO A 335 -3.43 -2.67 14.17
C PRO A 335 -2.55 -1.55 14.75
N GLN A 336 -2.45 -1.46 16.07
CA GLN A 336 -1.50 -0.53 16.71
C GLN A 336 -0.05 -0.94 16.39
N GLY A 337 0.90 0.01 16.47
CA GLY A 337 2.33 -0.28 16.35
C GLY A 337 2.79 -1.29 17.42
N ALA A 338 3.65 -2.25 17.06
CA ALA A 338 4.08 -3.31 17.96
C ALA A 338 4.54 -2.82 19.35
N PHE A 339 5.36 -1.75 19.38
CA PHE A 339 5.88 -1.18 20.63
C PHE A 339 4.86 -0.35 21.42
N SER A 340 3.74 0.03 20.80
CA SER A 340 2.67 0.79 21.44
C SER A 340 1.60 -0.11 22.09
N LEU A 341 1.68 -1.43 21.90
CA LEU A 341 0.72 -2.39 22.47
C LEU A 341 0.83 -2.57 24.00
N GLY A 342 1.88 -2.04 24.63
CA GLY A 342 2.18 -2.25 26.05
C GLY A 342 2.65 -3.69 26.38
N TYR A 343 3.08 -4.45 25.36
CA TYR A 343 3.57 -5.82 25.51
C TYR A 343 5.03 -5.84 25.99
N GLN A 344 5.44 -6.94 26.62
CA GLN A 344 6.84 -7.12 27.00
C GLN A 344 7.71 -7.26 25.74
N VAL A 345 8.66 -6.36 25.55
CA VAL A 345 9.63 -6.44 24.45
C VAL A 345 10.79 -7.37 24.83
N ILE A 346 11.13 -8.31 23.95
CA ILE A 346 12.24 -9.24 24.10
C ILE A 346 13.14 -9.14 22.88
N ASN A 347 14.35 -8.62 23.09
CA ASN A 347 15.34 -8.43 22.03
C ASN A 347 16.08 -9.74 21.72
N VAL A 348 15.98 -10.22 20.48
CA VAL A 348 16.61 -11.46 20.03
C VAL A 348 18.14 -11.35 19.99
N LYS A 349 18.68 -10.20 19.58
CA LYS A 349 20.13 -9.99 19.51
C LYS A 349 20.78 -10.00 20.89
N GLU A 350 20.12 -9.38 21.88
CA GLU A 350 20.57 -9.46 23.27
C GLU A 350 20.50 -10.90 23.80
N ARG A 351 19.46 -11.66 23.47
CA ARG A 351 19.33 -13.07 23.83
C ARG A 351 20.47 -13.92 23.24
N MET A 352 20.81 -13.69 21.97
CA MET A 352 21.93 -14.36 21.28
C MET A 352 23.24 -14.08 22.00
N THR A 353 23.56 -12.81 22.26
CA THR A 353 24.81 -12.42 22.93
C THR A 353 24.90 -12.95 24.36
N ALA A 354 23.83 -12.81 25.14
CA ALA A 354 23.84 -13.20 26.56
C ALA A 354 23.98 -14.71 26.77
N LYS A 355 23.55 -15.53 25.80
CA LYS A 355 23.54 -17.00 25.92
C LYS A 355 24.44 -17.73 24.90
N ASN A 356 25.18 -16.99 24.08
CA ASN A 356 25.99 -17.53 22.99
C ASN A 356 25.18 -18.48 22.08
N MET A 357 24.05 -17.96 21.56
CA MET A 357 23.08 -18.71 20.74
C MET A 357 23.06 -18.20 19.31
N THR A 358 22.73 -19.07 18.36
CA THR A 358 22.29 -18.67 17.02
C THR A 358 20.95 -17.93 17.08
N ALA A 359 20.55 -17.26 16.00
CA ALA A 359 19.27 -16.57 15.95
C ALA A 359 18.08 -17.53 16.11
N ARG A 360 18.16 -18.72 15.47
CA ARG A 360 17.16 -19.78 15.60
C ARG A 360 17.04 -20.27 17.04
N GLU A 361 18.17 -20.57 17.68
CA GLU A 361 18.20 -21.01 19.09
C GLU A 361 17.63 -19.95 20.03
N ALA A 362 18.00 -18.68 19.81
CA ALA A 362 17.49 -17.56 20.59
C ALA A 362 15.96 -17.45 20.48
N LEU A 363 15.42 -17.49 19.26
CA LEU A 363 13.97 -17.47 19.02
C LEU A 363 13.27 -18.66 19.70
N ILE A 364 13.75 -19.89 19.47
CA ILE A 364 13.17 -21.10 20.09
C ILE A 364 13.23 -20.99 21.63
N SER A 365 14.33 -20.48 22.20
CA SER A 365 14.45 -20.31 23.66
C SER A 365 13.40 -19.33 24.22
N ILE A 366 13.10 -18.24 23.51
CA ILE A 366 12.09 -17.26 23.90
C ILE A 366 10.70 -17.90 23.82
N LEU A 367 10.41 -18.63 22.74
CA LEU A 367 9.14 -19.32 22.56
C LEU A 367 8.90 -20.39 23.64
N GLN A 368 9.94 -21.14 24.01
CA GLN A 368 9.87 -22.14 25.08
C GLN A 368 9.65 -21.49 26.45
N GLU A 369 10.38 -20.42 26.77
CA GLU A 369 10.23 -19.63 27.99
C GLU A 369 8.79 -19.10 28.14
N LYS A 370 8.16 -18.71 27.02
CA LYS A 370 6.80 -18.15 27.00
C LYS A 370 5.71 -19.20 26.78
N GLY A 371 6.06 -20.49 26.70
CA GLY A 371 5.10 -21.57 26.52
C GLY A 371 4.34 -21.49 25.19
N MET A 372 5.00 -21.02 24.14
CA MET A 372 4.44 -20.81 22.79
C MET A 372 4.98 -21.83 21.78
N THR A 373 5.71 -22.85 22.20
CA THR A 373 6.22 -23.91 21.32
C THR A 373 6.37 -25.22 22.09
N LYS A 374 6.98 -26.23 21.47
CA LYS A 374 7.23 -27.52 22.09
C LYS A 374 8.27 -27.43 23.22
N VAL A 375 7.91 -27.92 24.40
CA VAL A 375 8.77 -28.04 25.58
C VAL A 375 8.77 -29.49 26.03
N ASN A 376 9.93 -30.14 26.09
CA ASN A 376 10.10 -31.55 26.49
C ASN A 376 9.11 -32.50 25.78
N GLY A 377 8.99 -32.39 24.45
CA GLY A 377 8.09 -33.26 23.69
C GLY A 377 6.62 -32.80 23.63
N THR A 378 6.21 -31.84 24.48
CA THR A 378 4.81 -31.43 24.63
C THR A 378 4.56 -30.06 24.00
N ASN A 379 3.53 -29.94 23.15
CA ASN A 379 3.11 -28.65 22.61
C ASN A 379 2.53 -27.78 23.74
N LYS A 380 3.12 -26.60 23.96
CA LYS A 380 2.57 -25.59 24.88
C LYS A 380 1.88 -24.51 24.07
N LEU A 381 0.62 -24.24 24.41
CA LEU A 381 -0.21 -23.22 23.80
C LEU A 381 -0.34 -22.04 24.79
N ASN A 382 0.00 -20.83 24.34
CA ASN A 382 -0.20 -19.60 25.11
C ASN A 382 -0.95 -18.56 24.27
N ALA A 383 -2.28 -18.58 24.33
CA ALA A 383 -3.14 -17.66 23.57
C ALA A 383 -3.00 -16.18 23.99
N ASN A 384 -2.33 -15.87 25.10
CA ASN A 384 -2.24 -14.54 25.67
C ASN A 384 -0.81 -14.19 26.08
N ALA A 385 0.14 -14.32 25.14
CA ALA A 385 1.56 -14.17 25.43
C ALA A 385 1.95 -12.74 25.85
N LYS A 386 1.33 -11.72 25.23
CA LYS A 386 1.55 -10.29 25.49
C LYS A 386 3.03 -9.89 25.39
N ILE A 387 3.69 -10.34 24.32
CA ILE A 387 5.11 -10.05 24.03
C ILE A 387 5.32 -9.47 22.63
N VAL A 388 6.39 -8.70 22.47
CA VAL A 388 7.00 -8.37 21.19
C VAL A 388 8.33 -9.11 21.10
N ILE A 389 8.49 -9.99 20.12
CA ILE A 389 9.77 -10.61 19.78
C ILE A 389 10.45 -9.67 18.79
N TYR A 390 11.43 -8.91 19.29
CA TYR A 390 12.09 -7.85 18.54
C TYR A 390 13.41 -8.31 17.95
N PHE A 391 13.51 -8.23 16.62
CA PHE A 391 14.73 -8.43 15.85
C PHE A 391 15.26 -7.06 15.41
N PRO A 392 16.26 -6.48 16.11
CA PRO A 392 16.86 -5.22 15.64
C PRO A 392 17.57 -5.41 14.29
N ALA A 393 17.97 -4.34 13.64
CA ALA A 393 18.68 -4.38 12.36
C ALA A 393 19.83 -5.41 12.33
N GLY A 394 19.85 -6.23 11.30
CA GLY A 394 20.80 -7.34 11.11
C GLY A 394 20.24 -8.51 10.31
N ASP A 395 21.14 -9.43 10.00
CA ASP A 395 20.86 -10.70 9.33
C ASP A 395 20.76 -11.83 10.37
N TYR A 396 19.66 -12.57 10.33
CA TYR A 396 19.34 -13.64 11.26
C TYR A 396 19.05 -14.93 10.49
N VAL A 397 20.02 -15.83 10.44
CA VAL A 397 19.81 -17.17 9.86
C VAL A 397 18.89 -17.97 10.78
N LEU A 398 17.70 -18.28 10.28
CA LEU A 398 16.71 -19.08 10.99
C LEU A 398 16.62 -20.52 10.46
N HIS A 399 17.28 -20.82 9.33
CA HIS A 399 17.40 -22.17 8.81
C HIS A 399 18.65 -22.34 7.95
N ASN A 400 19.45 -23.38 8.25
CA ASN A 400 20.50 -23.90 7.39
C ASN A 400 20.74 -25.40 7.61
N ASP A 401 21.78 -25.99 7.00
CA ASP A 401 22.06 -27.43 7.09
C ASP A 401 22.38 -27.93 8.51
N ASP A 402 22.79 -27.06 9.44
CA ASP A 402 22.98 -27.42 10.85
C ASP A 402 21.66 -27.65 11.59
N ASP A 403 20.55 -27.15 11.06
CA ASP A 403 19.22 -27.32 11.63
C ASP A 403 18.51 -28.60 11.14
N ASN A 404 19.12 -29.28 10.16
CA ASN A 404 18.62 -30.52 9.61
C ASN A 404 19.18 -31.74 10.37
N THR A 405 18.46 -32.85 10.27
CA THR A 405 18.88 -34.12 10.89
C THR A 405 18.79 -35.28 9.90
N ARG A 406 19.61 -36.31 10.16
CA ARG A 406 19.57 -37.58 9.43
C ARG A 406 18.65 -38.59 10.13
N ASP A 407 17.66 -39.08 9.42
CA ASP A 407 16.76 -40.16 9.83
C ASP A 407 16.66 -41.20 8.71
N GLU A 408 17.27 -42.37 8.92
CA GLU A 408 17.31 -43.48 7.94
C GLU A 408 15.92 -44.03 7.58
N SER A 409 14.88 -43.71 8.35
CA SER A 409 13.49 -44.12 8.08
C SER A 409 12.73 -43.17 7.14
N LYS A 410 13.30 -42.02 6.80
CA LYS A 410 12.69 -41.00 5.93
C LYS A 410 13.20 -41.12 4.49
N GLN A 411 12.64 -40.30 3.61
CA GLN A 411 13.05 -40.21 2.20
C GLN A 411 14.56 -39.99 2.06
N LYS A 412 15.18 -40.55 1.02
CA LYS A 412 16.66 -40.55 0.85
C LYS A 412 17.12 -39.79 -0.38
N ASP A 413 16.18 -39.24 -1.15
CA ASP A 413 16.43 -38.64 -2.46
C ASP A 413 16.72 -37.13 -2.36
N ALA A 414 16.13 -36.44 -1.39
CA ALA A 414 16.44 -35.05 -1.06
C ALA A 414 17.33 -35.01 0.18
N VAL A 415 18.62 -34.73 -0.01
CA VAL A 415 19.59 -34.57 1.06
C VAL A 415 20.31 -33.23 0.98
N ASP A 416 20.74 -32.71 2.12
CA ASP A 416 21.54 -31.50 2.19
C ASP A 416 23.06 -31.77 2.05
N SER A 417 23.90 -30.74 2.18
CA SER A 417 25.36 -30.87 2.01
C SER A 417 26.03 -31.73 3.10
N LYS A 418 25.35 -31.95 4.23
CA LYS A 418 25.79 -32.79 5.35
C LYS A 418 25.15 -34.16 5.32
N ASN A 419 24.46 -34.51 4.23
CA ASN A 419 23.77 -35.78 4.04
C ASN A 419 22.62 -35.98 5.05
N ASN A 420 22.01 -34.90 5.56
CA ASN A 420 20.75 -34.97 6.31
C ASN A 420 19.56 -35.04 5.34
N ASN A 421 18.41 -35.54 5.80
CA ASN A 421 17.21 -35.75 4.98
C ASN A 421 15.90 -35.27 5.64
N VAL A 422 15.99 -34.60 6.80
CA VAL A 422 14.85 -34.09 7.55
C VAL A 422 15.10 -32.66 7.97
N SER A 423 14.23 -31.75 7.51
CA SER A 423 14.14 -30.38 8.01
C SER A 423 13.00 -30.22 9.01
N SER A 424 13.09 -29.20 9.87
CA SER A 424 12.05 -28.84 10.82
C SER A 424 11.74 -27.35 10.79
N GLY A 425 10.45 -27.02 10.74
CA GLY A 425 9.97 -25.65 10.95
C GLY A 425 9.98 -25.24 12.41
N ILE A 426 9.83 -23.93 12.66
CA ILE A 426 9.62 -23.36 13.99
C ILE A 426 8.10 -23.18 14.17
N GLU A 427 7.50 -24.08 14.94
CA GLU A 427 6.08 -24.03 15.25
C GLU A 427 5.81 -23.10 16.43
N ILE A 428 4.85 -22.20 16.26
CA ILE A 428 4.44 -21.20 17.26
C ILE A 428 2.96 -21.35 17.58
N TYR A 429 2.67 -21.63 18.85
CA TYR A 429 1.36 -21.87 19.43
C TYR A 429 0.99 -20.71 20.38
N GLY A 430 1.02 -19.49 19.86
CA GLY A 430 0.89 -18.27 20.67
C GLY A 430 -0.11 -17.26 20.12
N GLY A 431 -0.79 -16.53 20.99
CA GLY A 431 -1.65 -15.40 20.62
C GLY A 431 -1.22 -14.14 21.37
N ASN A 432 -1.68 -12.97 20.93
CA ASN A 432 -1.32 -11.67 21.48
C ASN A 432 0.20 -11.46 21.48
N PHE A 433 0.84 -11.61 20.33
CA PHE A 433 2.27 -11.34 20.17
C PHE A 433 2.60 -10.77 18.79
N VAL A 434 3.74 -10.08 18.70
CA VAL A 434 4.23 -9.53 17.43
C VAL A 434 5.69 -9.93 17.23
N ILE A 435 6.04 -10.38 16.02
CA ILE A 435 7.44 -10.42 15.55
C ILE A 435 7.70 -9.11 14.81
N LYS A 436 8.68 -8.34 15.30
CA LYS A 436 8.94 -6.96 14.86
C LYS A 436 10.40 -6.80 14.47
N GLY A 437 10.67 -6.23 13.29
CA GLY A 437 12.00 -5.77 12.88
C GLY A 437 12.17 -4.25 12.94
N ASP A 438 13.28 -3.72 12.42
CA ASP A 438 13.54 -2.26 12.27
C ASP A 438 13.17 -1.70 10.88
N GLY A 439 12.62 -2.52 10.00
CA GLY A 439 12.27 -2.22 8.62
C GLY A 439 12.71 -3.34 7.68
N PRO A 440 12.01 -3.55 6.55
CA PRO A 440 12.36 -4.59 5.57
C PRO A 440 13.79 -4.46 5.04
N ASP A 441 14.29 -3.25 4.82
CA ASP A 441 15.67 -3.03 4.34
C ASP A 441 16.75 -3.18 5.44
N LYS A 442 16.35 -3.42 6.69
CA LYS A 442 17.26 -3.43 7.85
C LYS A 442 17.32 -4.77 8.58
N THR A 443 16.21 -5.51 8.62
CA THR A 443 16.09 -6.75 9.40
C THR A 443 15.74 -7.90 8.49
N ARG A 444 16.62 -8.90 8.39
CA ARG A 444 16.46 -10.03 7.44
C ARG A 444 16.45 -11.36 8.19
N LEU A 445 15.36 -12.12 8.04
CA LEU A 445 15.19 -13.48 8.54
C LEU A 445 15.48 -14.46 7.39
N ILE A 446 16.54 -15.24 7.50
CA ILE A 446 17.17 -15.92 6.36
C ILE A 446 16.97 -17.44 6.44
N MET A 447 16.54 -18.02 5.31
CA MET A 447 16.64 -19.45 4.98
C MET A 447 17.84 -19.64 4.06
N GLU A 448 18.99 -19.99 4.62
CA GLU A 448 20.26 -20.10 3.88
C GLU A 448 20.27 -21.31 2.95
N THR A 449 19.65 -22.41 3.39
CA THR A 449 19.51 -23.66 2.61
C THR A 449 18.03 -24.05 2.52
N PRO A 450 17.63 -24.96 1.61
CA PRO A 450 16.22 -25.29 1.44
C PRO A 450 15.69 -26.13 2.61
N ASN A 451 14.39 -26.01 2.87
CA ASN A 451 13.67 -26.98 3.70
C ASN A 451 13.44 -28.27 2.90
N LEU A 452 14.03 -29.37 3.35
CA LEU A 452 13.91 -30.69 2.72
C LEU A 452 12.48 -31.24 2.89
N PRO A 453 11.91 -31.86 1.85
CA PRO A 453 10.57 -32.40 1.89
C PRO A 453 10.51 -33.70 2.69
N THR A 454 9.35 -34.00 3.27
CA THR A 454 9.12 -35.33 3.88
C THR A 454 8.94 -36.42 2.82
N SER A 455 8.55 -36.04 1.60
CA SER A 455 8.54 -36.90 0.40
C SER A 455 8.81 -36.07 -0.85
N ILE A 456 9.73 -36.51 -1.71
CA ILE A 456 10.00 -35.84 -3.00
C ILE A 456 8.80 -35.85 -3.96
N SER A 457 7.91 -36.84 -3.82
CA SER A 457 6.67 -36.92 -4.61
C SER A 457 5.55 -36.02 -4.10
N ASN A 458 5.69 -35.42 -2.90
CA ASN A 458 4.75 -34.46 -2.36
C ASN A 458 5.42 -33.09 -2.27
N LEU A 459 5.18 -32.27 -3.31
CA LEU A 459 5.81 -30.97 -3.52
C LEU A 459 5.50 -29.97 -2.39
N SER A 460 4.34 -30.12 -1.74
CA SER A 460 3.93 -29.29 -0.60
C SER A 460 4.58 -29.68 0.74
N SER A 461 5.31 -30.81 0.78
CA SER A 461 5.68 -31.46 2.04
C SER A 461 6.94 -30.93 2.73
N SER A 462 7.64 -29.97 2.10
CA SER A 462 8.68 -29.19 2.78
C SER A 462 8.07 -28.39 3.94
N PRO A 463 8.72 -28.35 5.12
CA PRO A 463 8.22 -27.59 6.25
C PRO A 463 8.25 -26.08 5.97
N ILE A 464 7.45 -25.35 6.74
CA ILE A 464 7.40 -23.88 6.74
C ILE A 464 8.36 -23.38 7.82
N LEU A 465 9.14 -22.34 7.54
CA LEU A 465 10.10 -21.77 8.50
C LEU A 465 9.40 -21.34 9.79
N LEU A 466 8.40 -20.45 9.71
CA LEU A 466 7.58 -20.01 10.83
C LEU A 466 6.13 -20.44 10.62
N ALA A 467 5.69 -21.44 11.38
CA ALA A 467 4.31 -21.93 11.36
C ALA A 467 3.58 -21.50 12.63
N ILE A 468 2.86 -20.38 12.57
CA ILE A 468 2.06 -19.87 13.69
C ILE A 468 0.66 -20.46 13.58
N LYS A 469 0.26 -21.31 14.53
CA LYS A 469 -0.98 -22.06 14.40
C LYS A 469 -1.67 -22.43 15.71
N HIS A 470 -3.00 -22.53 15.68
CA HIS A 470 -3.72 -23.34 16.67
C HIS A 470 -3.74 -24.81 16.21
N THR A 471 -3.47 -25.79 17.09
CA THR A 471 -3.38 -27.22 16.69
C THR A 471 -4.72 -27.87 16.39
N ASN A 472 -5.80 -27.41 17.02
CA ASN A 472 -7.14 -27.98 16.83
C ASN A 472 -7.82 -27.38 15.60
N GLY A 473 -8.24 -28.24 14.66
CA GLY A 473 -8.80 -27.82 13.37
C GLY A 473 -10.33 -27.90 13.26
N PRO A 474 -10.93 -27.10 12.36
CA PRO A 474 -12.38 -26.98 12.20
C PRO A 474 -13.04 -28.21 11.56
N ASN A 475 -12.25 -29.10 10.94
CA ASN A 475 -12.76 -30.29 10.22
C ASN A 475 -12.72 -31.56 11.09
N ASN A 476 -12.40 -31.46 12.38
CA ASN A 476 -12.40 -32.60 13.31
C ASN A 476 -13.45 -32.38 14.40
N ALA A 477 -14.37 -33.33 14.59
CA ALA A 477 -15.49 -33.18 15.51
C ALA A 477 -15.07 -32.99 16.98
N GLY A 478 -13.97 -33.62 17.42
CA GLY A 478 -13.45 -33.45 18.78
C GLY A 478 -12.83 -32.06 19.02
N ASN A 479 -12.30 -31.45 17.96
CA ASN A 479 -11.71 -30.12 17.98
C ASN A 479 -12.75 -29.00 17.77
N SER A 480 -13.79 -29.29 16.99
CA SER A 480 -14.91 -28.41 16.62
C SER A 480 -16.25 -29.08 17.00
N PRO A 481 -16.57 -29.17 18.31
CA PRO A 481 -17.86 -29.70 18.74
C PRO A 481 -19.01 -28.82 18.27
N LYS A 482 -20.13 -29.46 17.90
CA LYS A 482 -21.38 -28.79 17.51
C LYS A 482 -21.95 -28.03 18.70
N LEU A 483 -22.33 -26.77 18.46
CA LEU A 483 -22.97 -25.89 19.43
C LEU A 483 -24.48 -25.81 19.19
N ALA A 484 -24.90 -25.70 17.92
CA ALA A 484 -26.31 -25.68 17.54
C ALA A 484 -26.53 -26.13 16.09
N SER A 485 -27.77 -26.53 15.77
CA SER A 485 -28.23 -26.65 14.38
C SER A 485 -28.89 -25.34 13.95
N VAL A 486 -28.75 -24.96 12.69
CA VAL A 486 -29.52 -23.86 12.09
C VAL A 486 -30.92 -24.37 11.73
N THR A 487 -31.96 -23.63 12.10
CA THR A 487 -33.36 -24.12 12.08
C THR A 487 -34.26 -23.42 11.08
N GLU A 488 -33.82 -22.31 10.47
CA GLU A 488 -34.56 -21.61 9.43
C GLU A 488 -33.61 -21.10 8.34
N ASN A 489 -34.17 -20.87 7.15
CA ASN A 489 -33.44 -20.27 6.04
C ASN A 489 -32.99 -18.84 6.37
N ALA A 490 -31.85 -18.44 5.81
CA ALA A 490 -31.32 -17.08 5.86
C ALA A 490 -30.71 -16.73 4.50
N LYS A 491 -30.64 -15.44 4.20
CA LYS A 491 -30.12 -14.94 2.93
C LYS A 491 -28.72 -14.39 3.09
N ARG A 492 -27.89 -14.53 2.06
CA ARG A 492 -26.63 -13.80 1.94
C ARG A 492 -26.89 -12.31 2.22
N GLY A 493 -26.08 -11.71 3.08
CA GLY A 493 -26.30 -10.35 3.60
C GLY A 493 -26.98 -10.29 4.96
N ASP A 494 -27.63 -11.37 5.42
CA ASP A 494 -28.21 -11.43 6.76
C ASP A 494 -27.11 -11.52 7.83
N PHE A 495 -27.32 -10.83 8.95
CA PHE A 495 -26.43 -10.88 10.12
C PHE A 495 -26.89 -11.87 11.18
N THR A 496 -28.10 -12.43 11.04
CA THR A 496 -28.73 -13.23 12.09
C THR A 496 -29.19 -14.57 11.55
N VAL A 497 -28.80 -15.64 12.25
CA VAL A 497 -29.25 -17.01 11.97
C VAL A 497 -30.09 -17.52 13.14
N LYS A 498 -31.17 -18.25 12.82
CA LYS A 498 -32.01 -18.92 13.82
C LYS A 498 -31.48 -20.32 14.10
N VAL A 499 -31.38 -20.68 15.37
CA VAL A 499 -30.69 -21.88 15.83
C VAL A 499 -31.48 -22.62 16.90
N SER A 500 -31.17 -23.91 17.07
CA SER A 500 -31.80 -24.79 18.05
C SER A 500 -31.56 -24.37 19.50
N GLY A 501 -30.52 -23.57 19.76
CA GLY A 501 -30.17 -23.06 21.08
C GLY A 501 -28.91 -22.19 21.03
N THR A 502 -28.64 -21.46 22.11
CA THR A 502 -27.50 -20.53 22.21
C THR A 502 -26.55 -20.88 23.37
N THR A 503 -26.71 -22.06 23.97
CA THR A 503 -25.87 -22.53 25.08
C THR A 503 -24.41 -22.67 24.62
N GLY A 504 -23.48 -22.10 25.39
CA GLY A 504 -22.04 -22.15 25.06
C GLY A 504 -21.60 -21.19 23.96
N ILE A 505 -22.44 -20.22 23.59
CA ILE A 505 -22.15 -19.18 22.60
C ILE A 505 -22.22 -17.82 23.29
N SER A 506 -21.12 -17.06 23.27
CA SER A 506 -21.02 -15.75 23.93
C SER A 506 -20.64 -14.63 22.95
N SER A 507 -20.98 -13.38 23.29
CA SER A 507 -20.52 -12.20 22.55
C SER A 507 -18.98 -12.16 22.49
N GLY A 508 -18.43 -11.72 21.36
CA GLY A 508 -16.99 -11.66 21.07
C GLY A 508 -16.37 -12.99 20.64
N GLN A 509 -17.03 -14.13 20.88
CA GLN A 509 -16.54 -15.45 20.51
C GLN A 509 -16.56 -15.62 18.98
N TRP A 510 -15.54 -16.29 18.44
CA TRP A 510 -15.59 -16.78 17.06
C TRP A 510 -16.18 -18.19 16.97
N VAL A 511 -17.07 -18.39 16.00
CA VAL A 511 -17.73 -19.67 15.71
C VAL A 511 -17.60 -20.05 14.24
N GLN A 512 -17.78 -21.33 13.95
CA GLN A 512 -17.83 -21.86 12.59
C GLN A 512 -19.29 -22.08 12.18
N LEU A 513 -19.73 -21.43 11.11
CA LEU A 513 -20.94 -21.78 10.36
C LEU A 513 -20.56 -22.76 9.25
N ARG A 514 -21.21 -23.93 9.21
CA ARG A 514 -20.81 -25.03 8.32
C ARG A 514 -22.00 -25.69 7.63
N LEU A 515 -21.80 -26.09 6.37
CA LEU A 515 -22.60 -27.08 5.66
C LEU A 515 -21.68 -28.09 4.94
N ARG A 516 -22.08 -29.37 4.97
CA ARG A 516 -21.65 -30.39 4.00
C ARG A 516 -22.86 -30.99 3.31
N SER A 517 -22.75 -31.22 2.01
CA SER A 517 -23.82 -31.86 1.25
C SER A 517 -23.30 -32.52 -0.02
N GLY A 518 -23.81 -33.71 -0.32
CA GLY A 518 -23.72 -34.38 -1.62
C GLY A 518 -25.01 -34.25 -2.43
N ASP A 519 -25.94 -33.38 -2.00
CA ASP A 519 -27.20 -33.13 -2.69
C ASP A 519 -26.95 -32.62 -4.12
N ARG A 520 -27.58 -33.30 -5.08
CA ARG A 520 -27.33 -33.07 -6.51
C ARG A 520 -27.92 -31.76 -7.03
N GLU A 521 -28.99 -31.25 -6.41
CA GLU A 521 -29.51 -29.92 -6.74
C GLU A 521 -28.54 -28.85 -6.26
N LEU A 522 -27.99 -29.00 -5.05
CA LEU A 522 -27.01 -28.05 -4.52
C LEU A 522 -25.71 -28.07 -5.31
N VAL A 523 -25.15 -29.25 -5.61
CA VAL A 523 -23.93 -29.37 -6.44
C VAL A 523 -24.11 -28.63 -7.77
N LYS A 524 -25.24 -28.85 -8.46
CA LYS A 524 -25.54 -28.17 -9.72
C LYS A 524 -25.67 -26.66 -9.56
N LYS A 525 -26.26 -26.20 -8.45
CA LYS A 525 -26.36 -24.76 -8.12
C LYS A 525 -24.97 -24.14 -7.92
N GLU A 526 -24.08 -24.81 -7.20
CA GLU A 526 -22.75 -24.29 -6.85
C GLU A 526 -21.81 -24.15 -8.06
N ILE A 527 -21.87 -25.09 -9.01
CA ILE A 527 -21.02 -25.07 -10.22
C ILE A 527 -21.61 -24.23 -11.36
N GLY A 528 -22.87 -23.80 -11.24
CA GLY A 528 -23.56 -22.95 -12.22
C GLY A 528 -23.68 -23.61 -13.59
N PRO A 529 -23.27 -22.94 -14.69
CA PRO A 529 -23.41 -23.48 -16.04
C PRO A 529 -22.35 -24.51 -16.42
N ILE A 530 -21.33 -24.73 -15.58
CA ILE A 530 -20.26 -25.68 -15.85
C ILE A 530 -20.83 -27.11 -15.84
N ALA A 531 -20.51 -27.90 -16.87
CA ALA A 531 -20.87 -29.31 -16.89
C ALA A 531 -20.18 -30.06 -15.74
N LEU A 532 -20.98 -30.78 -14.94
CA LEU A 532 -20.46 -31.55 -13.82
C LEU A 532 -19.67 -32.76 -14.31
N ASN A 533 -18.46 -32.92 -13.78
CA ASN A 533 -17.68 -34.15 -13.90
C ASN A 533 -17.77 -34.94 -12.59
N GLU A 534 -18.20 -36.20 -12.67
CA GLU A 534 -18.39 -37.07 -11.49
C GLU A 534 -17.08 -37.44 -10.77
N ASN A 535 -15.93 -37.22 -11.41
CA ASN A 535 -14.63 -37.46 -10.77
C ASN A 535 -14.22 -36.33 -9.82
N TRP A 536 -14.81 -35.15 -9.94
CA TRP A 536 -14.48 -34.00 -9.09
C TRP A 536 -14.86 -34.23 -7.64
N ALA A 537 -14.05 -33.67 -6.74
CA ALA A 537 -14.28 -33.75 -5.31
C ALA A 537 -15.68 -33.26 -4.93
N ILE A 538 -16.15 -32.15 -5.50
CA ILE A 538 -17.49 -31.59 -5.23
C ILE A 538 -18.64 -32.50 -5.67
N ALA A 539 -18.42 -33.43 -6.62
CA ALA A 539 -19.45 -34.35 -7.12
C ALA A 539 -19.67 -35.56 -6.20
N LYS A 540 -18.67 -35.89 -5.40
CA LYS A 540 -18.65 -37.06 -4.51
C LYS A 540 -19.40 -36.78 -3.21
N ALA A 541 -19.93 -37.82 -2.58
CA ALA A 541 -20.63 -37.68 -1.31
C ALA A 541 -19.66 -37.29 -0.18
N PRO A 542 -19.98 -36.28 0.64
CA PRO A 542 -19.22 -35.95 1.85
C PRO A 542 -19.31 -37.07 2.89
N ILE A 543 -18.34 -37.09 3.79
CA ILE A 543 -18.36 -37.93 4.99
C ILE A 543 -18.76 -37.05 6.19
N SER A 544 -19.57 -37.58 7.09
CA SER A 544 -19.89 -36.89 8.35
C SER A 544 -18.61 -36.61 9.15
N ILE A 545 -18.52 -35.42 9.73
CA ILE A 545 -17.37 -35.00 10.57
C ILE A 545 -17.21 -35.87 11.82
N ASN A 546 -18.28 -36.53 12.24
CA ASN A 546 -18.27 -37.46 13.37
C ASN A 546 -17.72 -38.86 12.98
N GLN A 547 -17.60 -39.15 11.67
CA GLN A 547 -17.03 -40.41 11.16
C GLN A 547 -15.58 -40.25 10.74
N SER A 548 -15.24 -39.15 10.04
CA SER A 548 -13.90 -38.86 9.56
C SER A 548 -13.63 -37.37 9.60
N SER A 549 -12.36 -36.99 9.78
CA SER A 549 -11.92 -35.60 9.57
C SER A 549 -11.56 -35.28 8.13
N ASP A 550 -11.65 -36.28 7.23
CA ASP A 550 -11.56 -36.05 5.80
C ASP A 550 -12.78 -35.25 5.33
N ASP A 551 -12.50 -34.13 4.69
CA ASP A 551 -13.48 -33.09 4.37
C ASP A 551 -13.33 -32.65 2.90
N LEU A 552 -12.85 -33.57 2.05
CA LEU A 552 -12.55 -33.32 0.63
C LEU A 552 -13.80 -33.27 -0.26
N TYR A 553 -14.82 -34.11 -0.01
CA TYR A 553 -15.87 -34.41 -1.00
C TYR A 553 -17.22 -33.73 -0.80
N GLY A 554 -17.91 -33.35 -1.87
CA GLY A 554 -19.22 -32.70 -1.82
C GLY A 554 -19.11 -31.20 -1.59
N VAL A 555 -20.24 -30.51 -1.57
CA VAL A 555 -20.31 -29.07 -1.30
C VAL A 555 -19.82 -28.79 0.12
N LYS A 556 -18.84 -27.89 0.24
CA LYS A 556 -18.22 -27.44 1.47
C LYS A 556 -18.43 -25.94 1.64
N ILE A 557 -19.20 -25.57 2.66
CA ILE A 557 -19.31 -24.18 3.10
C ILE A 557 -18.80 -24.11 4.53
N THR A 558 -17.86 -23.21 4.78
CA THR A 558 -17.26 -22.98 6.10
C THR A 558 -16.97 -21.49 6.22
N GLU A 559 -17.76 -20.82 7.05
CA GLU A 559 -17.55 -19.40 7.36
C GLU A 559 -17.19 -19.26 8.85
N PHE A 560 -16.17 -18.46 9.14
CA PHE A 560 -15.84 -18.06 10.51
C PHE A 560 -16.47 -16.72 10.80
N HIS A 561 -17.19 -16.64 11.92
CA HIS A 561 -17.98 -15.48 12.30
C HIS A 561 -17.70 -15.04 13.74
N GLN A 562 -17.56 -13.74 13.97
CA GLN A 562 -17.56 -13.19 15.32
C GLN A 562 -19.00 -12.95 15.81
N VAL A 563 -19.34 -13.52 16.96
CA VAL A 563 -20.65 -13.37 17.57
C VAL A 563 -20.79 -11.99 18.19
N LYS A 564 -21.80 -11.24 17.74
CA LYS A 564 -22.23 -9.98 18.36
C LYS A 564 -23.14 -10.24 19.55
N SER A 565 -24.12 -11.12 19.39
CA SER A 565 -25.04 -11.55 20.45
C SER A 565 -25.65 -12.92 20.18
N ALA A 566 -25.95 -13.68 21.24
CA ALA A 566 -26.65 -14.96 21.15
C ALA A 566 -27.72 -15.06 22.25
N ALA A 567 -28.99 -15.07 21.87
CA ALA A 567 -30.11 -15.18 22.79
C ALA A 567 -31.38 -15.65 22.05
N ASN A 568 -32.33 -16.26 22.78
CA ASN A 568 -33.67 -16.58 22.28
C ASN A 568 -33.68 -17.37 20.95
N GLY A 569 -32.80 -18.36 20.81
CA GLY A 569 -32.70 -19.18 19.59
C GLY A 569 -32.17 -18.43 18.37
N LYS A 570 -31.43 -17.32 18.56
CA LYS A 570 -30.82 -16.53 17.50
C LYS A 570 -29.37 -16.22 17.82
N ILE A 571 -28.53 -16.21 16.78
CA ILE A 571 -27.16 -15.71 16.83
C ILE A 571 -27.07 -14.57 15.82
N THR A 572 -26.58 -13.43 16.27
CA THR A 572 -26.26 -12.27 15.43
C THR A 572 -24.74 -12.12 15.38
N PHE A 573 -24.19 -12.00 14.18
CA PHE A 573 -22.76 -11.80 13.91
C PHE A 573 -22.42 -10.31 13.73
N TYR A 574 -21.14 -9.95 13.78
CA TYR A 574 -20.68 -8.60 13.43
C TYR A 574 -20.69 -8.37 11.92
N GLU A 575 -20.49 -9.42 11.15
CA GLU A 575 -20.43 -9.47 9.70
C GLU A 575 -21.61 -10.27 9.10
N PRO A 576 -22.02 -10.01 7.85
CA PRO A 576 -23.13 -10.74 7.22
C PRO A 576 -22.68 -12.13 6.76
N ILE A 577 -23.61 -13.10 6.70
CA ILE A 577 -23.35 -14.40 6.05
C ILE A 577 -23.12 -14.20 4.54
N MET A 578 -22.19 -14.95 3.96
CA MET A 578 -21.78 -14.79 2.57
C MET A 578 -22.43 -15.81 1.62
N HIS A 579 -23.14 -16.79 2.17
CA HIS A 579 -23.89 -17.78 1.42
C HIS A 579 -25.33 -17.91 1.94
N ASP A 580 -26.28 -18.15 1.03
CA ASP A 580 -27.66 -18.47 1.37
C ASP A 580 -27.74 -19.73 2.23
N ILE A 581 -28.48 -19.69 3.34
CA ILE A 581 -28.79 -20.87 4.13
C ILE A 581 -30.13 -21.42 3.68
N ASP A 582 -30.11 -22.64 3.15
CA ASP A 582 -31.30 -23.44 2.89
C ASP A 582 -31.24 -24.72 3.73
N ILE A 583 -32.12 -24.81 4.74
CA ILE A 583 -32.14 -25.92 5.70
C ILE A 583 -32.65 -27.22 5.08
N LYS A 584 -33.18 -27.19 3.84
CA LYS A 584 -33.59 -28.41 3.14
C LYS A 584 -32.39 -29.35 2.89
N TYR A 585 -31.19 -28.79 2.74
CA TYR A 585 -29.96 -29.56 2.57
C TYR A 585 -29.48 -30.08 3.93
N ASN A 586 -29.83 -31.34 4.24
CA ASN A 586 -29.56 -31.98 5.52
C ASN A 586 -29.03 -33.42 5.39
N ASP A 587 -28.59 -33.80 4.20
CA ASP A 587 -28.08 -35.13 3.84
C ASP A 587 -26.78 -35.48 4.58
N THR A 588 -26.05 -34.49 5.08
CA THR A 588 -24.89 -34.67 5.98
C THR A 588 -24.93 -33.69 7.14
N GLU A 589 -25.78 -33.98 8.14
CA GLU A 589 -25.95 -33.22 9.41
C GLU A 589 -26.61 -31.84 9.29
N GLY A 590 -26.76 -31.32 8.06
CA GLY A 590 -27.35 -30.03 7.75
C GLY A 590 -26.46 -28.85 8.12
N TRP A 591 -27.07 -27.68 8.25
CA TRP A 591 -26.37 -26.46 8.66
C TRP A 591 -26.10 -26.43 10.17
N GLU A 592 -24.86 -26.11 10.53
CA GLU A 592 -24.38 -26.21 11.91
C GLU A 592 -23.62 -24.95 12.34
N ILE A 593 -23.76 -24.63 13.63
CA ILE A 593 -22.84 -23.76 14.35
C ILE A 593 -21.93 -24.64 15.19
N ARG A 594 -20.61 -24.50 15.03
CA ARG A 594 -19.60 -25.30 15.72
C ARG A 594 -18.54 -24.42 16.37
N THR A 595 -17.82 -24.99 17.33
CA THR A 595 -16.72 -24.29 18.00
C THR A 595 -15.56 -24.08 17.03
N TYR A 596 -15.06 -22.85 16.94
CA TYR A 596 -13.81 -22.57 16.24
C TYR A 596 -12.70 -22.29 17.26
N LYS A 597 -11.56 -22.98 17.12
CA LYS A 597 -10.39 -22.78 17.97
C LYS A 597 -9.35 -21.97 17.22
N TYR A 598 -8.90 -20.89 17.84
CA TYR A 598 -8.09 -19.88 17.18
C TYR A 598 -7.07 -19.25 18.13
N LEU A 599 -6.12 -18.54 17.53
CA LEU A 599 -5.25 -17.57 18.18
C LEU A 599 -5.65 -16.17 17.68
N GLU A 600 -5.41 -15.13 18.46
CA GLU A 600 -5.80 -13.77 18.07
C GLU A 600 -4.67 -12.76 18.30
N ASN A 601 -4.71 -11.64 17.57
CA ASN A 601 -3.74 -10.55 17.68
C ASN A 601 -2.28 -11.02 17.49
N VAL A 602 -2.04 -11.74 16.39
CA VAL A 602 -0.71 -12.18 15.95
C VAL A 602 -0.23 -11.24 14.84
N GLY A 603 0.92 -10.59 15.04
CA GLY A 603 1.49 -9.64 14.09
C GLY A 603 2.88 -10.04 13.57
N ILE A 604 3.16 -9.75 12.30
CA ILE A 604 4.52 -9.72 11.72
C ILE A 604 4.73 -8.34 11.08
N GLU A 605 5.78 -7.63 11.48
CA GLU A 605 5.99 -6.23 11.12
C GLU A 605 7.46 -5.90 10.80
N ASP A 606 7.66 -5.05 9.79
CA ASP A 606 8.90 -4.29 9.55
C ASP A 606 10.16 -5.17 9.40
N LEU A 607 10.12 -6.19 8.55
CA LEU A 607 11.25 -7.10 8.33
C LEU A 607 11.17 -7.79 6.96
N SER A 608 12.23 -8.49 6.61
CA SER A 608 12.32 -9.29 5.39
C SER A 608 12.47 -10.77 5.69
N PHE A 609 11.82 -11.62 4.89
CA PHE A 609 12.14 -13.03 4.77
C PHE A 609 12.94 -13.27 3.50
N VAL A 610 14.08 -13.93 3.63
CA VAL A 610 15.01 -14.15 2.51
C VAL A 610 15.20 -15.65 2.31
N GLY A 611 14.84 -16.13 1.13
CA GLY A 611 15.13 -17.48 0.65
C GLY A 611 16.18 -17.48 -0.44
N ASN A 612 16.27 -18.62 -1.13
CA ASN A 612 17.15 -18.78 -2.29
C ASN A 612 16.47 -19.67 -3.35
N ALA A 613 15.25 -19.28 -3.76
CA ALA A 613 14.52 -19.90 -4.87
C ALA A 613 15.41 -20.04 -6.10
N LEU A 614 15.14 -21.05 -6.93
CA LEU A 614 15.96 -21.34 -8.10
C LEU A 614 15.56 -20.46 -9.29
N ASP A 615 16.54 -20.06 -10.10
CA ASP A 615 16.27 -19.53 -11.45
C ASP A 615 15.99 -20.70 -12.41
N GLY A 616 15.38 -20.43 -13.56
CA GLY A 616 14.88 -21.49 -14.44
C GLY A 616 13.66 -22.17 -13.83
N TYR A 617 12.69 -21.38 -13.36
CA TYR A 617 11.52 -21.86 -12.62
C TYR A 617 10.76 -22.92 -13.43
N ALA A 618 10.58 -24.09 -12.81
CA ALA A 618 9.87 -25.24 -13.35
C ALA A 618 8.67 -25.55 -12.45
N HIS A 619 7.46 -25.17 -12.88
CA HIS A 619 6.23 -25.46 -12.14
C HIS A 619 6.11 -26.97 -11.91
N HIS A 620 6.03 -27.41 -10.65
CA HIS A 620 6.04 -28.83 -10.31
C HIS A 620 7.22 -29.65 -10.89
N GLY A 621 8.32 -29.00 -11.25
CA GLY A 621 9.47 -29.62 -11.93
C GLY A 621 9.26 -29.94 -13.42
N GLU A 622 8.20 -29.40 -14.05
CA GLU A 622 7.93 -29.55 -15.48
C GLU A 622 9.17 -29.22 -16.32
N GLY A 623 9.39 -29.96 -17.42
CA GLY A 623 10.56 -29.77 -18.29
C GLY A 623 11.82 -30.51 -17.85
N HIS A 624 11.87 -31.05 -16.63
CA HIS A 624 12.99 -31.91 -16.17
C HIS A 624 12.71 -33.40 -16.41
N THR A 625 13.74 -34.15 -16.83
CA THR A 625 13.65 -35.62 -17.01
C THR A 625 13.35 -36.36 -15.72
N GLU A 626 13.76 -35.81 -14.57
CA GLU A 626 13.49 -36.34 -13.23
C GLU A 626 12.51 -35.43 -12.45
N GLN A 627 11.45 -34.94 -13.10
CA GLN A 627 10.44 -34.03 -12.52
C GLN A 627 10.06 -34.36 -11.07
N ALA A 628 9.70 -35.62 -10.80
CA ALA A 628 9.27 -36.08 -9.47
C ALA A 628 10.35 -36.01 -8.38
N LYS A 629 11.63 -35.83 -8.73
CA LYS A 629 12.75 -35.68 -7.78
C LYS A 629 13.08 -34.22 -7.49
N VAL A 630 12.79 -33.32 -8.42
CA VAL A 630 13.25 -31.91 -8.37
C VAL A 630 12.13 -30.91 -8.13
N GLY A 631 10.86 -31.25 -8.40
CA GLY A 631 9.75 -30.30 -8.32
C GLY A 631 9.63 -29.59 -6.96
N TRP A 632 9.90 -30.29 -5.85
CA TRP A 632 9.83 -29.72 -4.51
C TRP A 632 10.80 -28.54 -4.30
N GLN A 633 11.90 -28.49 -5.07
CA GLN A 633 12.90 -27.41 -4.98
C GLN A 633 12.34 -26.08 -5.50
N TYR A 634 11.41 -26.15 -6.47
CA TYR A 634 10.76 -24.98 -7.04
C TYR A 634 9.57 -24.55 -6.19
N ASP A 635 8.74 -25.51 -5.75
CA ASP A 635 7.46 -25.20 -5.13
C ASP A 635 7.49 -25.05 -3.60
N GLY A 636 8.33 -25.84 -2.91
CA GLY A 636 8.23 -26.02 -1.46
C GLY A 636 9.45 -25.61 -0.64
N ALA A 637 10.61 -25.45 -1.28
CA ALA A 637 11.89 -25.33 -0.59
C ALA A 637 12.00 -24.11 0.34
N TYR A 638 11.43 -22.97 -0.04
CA TYR A 638 11.56 -21.70 0.70
C TYR A 638 10.18 -21.13 1.06
N LYS A 639 9.53 -21.73 2.06
CA LYS A 639 8.24 -21.27 2.60
C LYS A 639 8.47 -20.62 3.97
N PRO A 640 8.49 -19.29 4.08
CA PRO A 640 8.87 -18.61 5.29
C PRO A 640 7.75 -18.53 6.32
N LEU A 641 6.47 -18.39 5.90
CA LEU A 641 5.43 -17.96 6.82
C LEU A 641 4.04 -18.60 6.57
N LEU A 642 3.48 -19.16 7.63
CA LEU A 642 2.09 -19.62 7.71
C LEU A 642 1.44 -19.05 8.97
N LEU A 643 0.27 -18.43 8.80
CA LEU A 643 -0.64 -18.07 9.88
C LEU A 643 -1.89 -18.94 9.74
N GLN A 644 -2.07 -19.90 10.65
CA GLN A 644 -3.16 -20.87 10.58
C GLN A 644 -4.09 -20.78 11.80
N ARG A 645 -5.39 -20.61 11.55
CA ARG A 645 -6.43 -20.45 12.59
C ARG A 645 -6.13 -19.27 13.48
N VAL A 646 -5.84 -18.14 12.85
CA VAL A 646 -5.69 -16.86 13.52
C VAL A 646 -6.87 -15.96 13.19
N VAL A 647 -7.23 -15.09 14.13
CA VAL A 647 -8.22 -14.02 13.92
C VAL A 647 -7.64 -12.67 14.31
N ASN A 648 -8.13 -11.59 13.71
CA ASN A 648 -7.66 -10.23 14.02
C ASN A 648 -6.12 -10.16 14.02
N SER A 649 -5.49 -10.76 13.00
CA SER A 649 -4.04 -10.92 12.90
C SER A 649 -3.53 -10.27 11.62
N TRP A 650 -2.23 -9.97 11.56
CA TRP A 650 -1.70 -9.17 10.47
C TRP A 650 -0.26 -9.46 10.09
N VAL A 651 0.05 -9.13 8.83
CA VAL A 651 1.41 -9.05 8.29
C VAL A 651 1.51 -7.71 7.56
N ARG A 652 2.41 -6.81 7.97
CA ARG A 652 2.53 -5.50 7.34
C ARG A 652 3.96 -4.99 7.21
N ASN A 653 4.22 -4.23 6.14
CA ASN A 653 5.56 -3.71 5.83
C ASN A 653 6.63 -4.82 5.86
N VAL A 654 6.36 -5.88 5.08
CA VAL A 654 7.21 -7.08 5.01
C VAL A 654 7.67 -7.30 3.57
N HIS A 655 8.94 -7.67 3.40
CA HIS A 655 9.50 -8.04 2.11
C HIS A 655 9.83 -9.54 2.06
N PHE A 656 9.45 -10.21 0.99
CA PHE A 656 9.80 -11.60 0.70
C PHE A 656 10.75 -11.64 -0.50
N GLU A 657 11.96 -12.12 -0.30
CA GLU A 657 13.00 -12.17 -1.32
C GLU A 657 13.34 -13.61 -1.71
N SER A 658 13.18 -13.95 -2.99
CA SER A 658 13.52 -15.27 -3.56
C SER A 658 12.92 -16.45 -2.77
N VAL A 659 11.62 -16.40 -2.51
CA VAL A 659 10.87 -17.43 -1.77
C VAL A 659 9.98 -18.25 -2.71
N SER A 660 9.76 -19.53 -2.36
CA SER A 660 8.86 -20.42 -3.10
C SER A 660 7.39 -20.06 -2.87
N GLU A 661 7.01 -19.79 -1.62
CA GLU A 661 5.67 -19.30 -1.29
C GLU A 661 5.80 -18.17 -0.27
N ALA A 662 5.16 -17.02 -0.46
CA ALA A 662 5.37 -15.87 0.44
C ALA A 662 4.63 -16.04 1.79
N LEU A 663 3.30 -16.10 1.76
CA LEU A 663 2.47 -16.12 2.97
C LEU A 663 1.16 -16.86 2.72
N THR A 664 0.80 -17.75 3.64
CA THR A 664 -0.54 -18.36 3.68
C THR A 664 -1.29 -18.01 4.96
N PHE A 665 -2.53 -17.51 4.83
CA PHE A 665 -3.53 -17.53 5.89
C PHE A 665 -4.40 -18.77 5.73
N ALA A 666 -4.26 -19.76 6.61
CA ALA A 666 -5.04 -20.99 6.54
C ALA A 666 -6.13 -21.03 7.61
N GLU A 667 -7.37 -21.31 7.22
CA GLU A 667 -8.50 -21.49 8.15
C GLU A 667 -8.63 -20.34 9.17
N SER A 668 -8.37 -19.11 8.71
CA SER A 668 -8.26 -17.88 9.52
C SER A 668 -9.42 -16.93 9.24
N ALA A 669 -9.56 -15.88 10.05
CA ALA A 669 -10.63 -14.89 9.85
C ALA A 669 -10.17 -13.45 10.13
N ASN A 670 -10.83 -12.46 9.52
CA ASN A 670 -10.63 -11.03 9.79
C ASN A 670 -9.16 -10.65 10.01
N SER A 671 -8.32 -11.03 9.06
CA SER A 671 -6.88 -10.82 9.13
C SER A 671 -6.41 -10.08 7.89
N SER A 672 -5.34 -9.30 8.02
CA SER A 672 -4.84 -8.43 6.96
C SER A 672 -3.38 -8.69 6.62
N ALA A 673 -3.06 -8.79 5.33
CA ALA A 673 -1.69 -8.69 4.82
C ALA A 673 -1.59 -7.47 3.92
N TYR A 674 -0.72 -6.51 4.23
CA TYR A 674 -0.60 -5.32 3.39
C TYR A 674 0.74 -4.60 3.45
N ASP A 675 1.00 -3.79 2.44
CA ASP A 675 2.31 -3.12 2.27
C ASP A 675 3.42 -4.18 2.21
N ILE A 676 3.30 -5.06 1.22
CA ILE A 676 4.20 -6.20 1.06
C ILE A 676 4.92 -6.08 -0.27
N ARG A 677 6.22 -6.36 -0.26
CA ARG A 677 7.01 -6.53 -1.48
C ARG A 677 7.39 -8.00 -1.65
N ILE A 678 7.33 -8.51 -2.86
CA ILE A 678 7.89 -9.82 -3.23
C ILE A 678 8.89 -9.54 -4.36
N SER A 679 10.14 -9.98 -4.22
CA SER A 679 11.17 -9.75 -5.25
C SER A 679 12.20 -10.88 -5.29
N GLY A 680 13.25 -10.70 -6.10
CA GLY A 680 14.25 -11.74 -6.33
C GLY A 680 13.73 -12.77 -7.33
N LYS A 681 14.16 -14.02 -7.18
CA LYS A 681 13.81 -15.09 -8.12
C LYS A 681 12.34 -15.51 -7.96
N ARG A 682 11.66 -15.75 -9.09
CA ARG A 682 10.30 -16.31 -9.13
C ARG A 682 10.22 -17.62 -8.34
N GLY A 683 9.14 -17.79 -7.59
CA GLY A 683 8.72 -19.04 -6.99
C GLY A 683 7.31 -19.46 -7.45
N HIS A 684 6.63 -20.19 -6.57
CA HIS A 684 5.35 -20.84 -6.83
C HIS A 684 4.14 -19.96 -6.53
N SER A 685 4.05 -19.35 -5.34
CA SER A 685 2.85 -18.56 -4.98
C SER A 685 3.15 -17.32 -4.14
N ALA A 686 2.37 -16.26 -4.36
CA ALA A 686 2.44 -15.04 -3.56
C ALA A 686 1.68 -15.19 -2.20
N VAL A 687 0.85 -14.20 -1.85
CA VAL A 687 0.06 -14.20 -0.60
C VAL A 687 -1.31 -14.81 -0.84
N ARG A 688 -1.71 -15.79 -0.03
CA ARG A 688 -2.99 -16.48 -0.21
C ARG A 688 -3.85 -16.64 1.03
N SER A 689 -5.16 -16.59 0.80
CA SER A 689 -6.21 -16.91 1.75
C SER A 689 -6.72 -18.34 1.48
N GLN A 690 -6.41 -19.28 2.36
CA GLN A 690 -6.71 -20.70 2.24
C GLN A 690 -7.79 -21.16 3.23
N GLY A 691 -9.00 -21.47 2.76
CA GLY A 691 -10.11 -21.89 3.61
C GLY A 691 -10.46 -20.86 4.70
N SER A 692 -10.20 -19.58 4.43
CA SER A 692 -10.30 -18.49 5.41
C SER A 692 -11.48 -17.56 5.09
N SER A 693 -11.97 -16.82 6.09
CA SER A 693 -13.08 -15.88 5.93
C SER A 693 -12.60 -14.43 6.04
N ARG A 694 -12.97 -13.56 5.10
CA ARG A 694 -12.80 -12.10 5.24
C ARG A 694 -11.35 -11.67 5.47
N VAL A 695 -10.42 -12.29 4.74
CA VAL A 695 -9.01 -11.86 4.70
C VAL A 695 -8.87 -10.67 3.76
N PHE A 696 -8.14 -9.65 4.18
CA PHE A 696 -7.74 -8.52 3.34
C PHE A 696 -6.27 -8.69 2.92
N ILE A 697 -6.01 -8.67 1.62
CA ILE A 697 -4.67 -8.68 1.03
C ILE A 697 -4.56 -7.40 0.21
N GLY A 698 -3.68 -6.47 0.57
CA GLY A 698 -3.64 -5.19 -0.16
C GLY A 698 -2.28 -4.53 -0.27
N LYS A 699 -2.07 -3.70 -1.29
CA LYS A 699 -0.76 -3.08 -1.57
C LYS A 699 0.38 -4.11 -1.54
N VAL A 700 0.15 -5.26 -2.18
CA VAL A 700 1.22 -6.24 -2.42
C VAL A 700 1.82 -5.93 -3.79
N ARG A 701 3.14 -5.72 -3.85
CA ARG A 701 3.89 -5.54 -5.10
C ARG A 701 4.77 -6.76 -5.32
N ASP A 702 4.39 -7.58 -6.29
CA ASP A 702 5.19 -8.71 -6.71
C ASP A 702 6.02 -8.36 -7.95
N GLU A 703 7.29 -8.12 -7.68
CA GLU A 703 8.36 -7.76 -8.60
C GLU A 703 9.37 -8.92 -8.75
N SER A 704 9.01 -10.13 -8.29
CA SER A 704 9.86 -11.30 -8.50
C SER A 704 10.00 -11.58 -10.00
N ALA A 705 11.14 -12.10 -10.42
CA ALA A 705 11.46 -12.30 -11.83
C ALA A 705 12.46 -13.44 -12.01
N GLY A 706 12.71 -13.82 -13.25
CA GLY A 706 13.71 -14.81 -13.59
C GLY A 706 13.49 -15.36 -14.99
N ASN A 707 14.02 -16.54 -15.25
CA ASN A 707 13.68 -17.32 -16.43
C ASN A 707 12.86 -18.54 -16.01
N ASP A 708 11.97 -19.01 -16.89
CA ASP A 708 11.39 -20.34 -16.76
C ASP A 708 12.39 -21.43 -17.19
N VAL A 709 12.01 -22.69 -17.01
CA VAL A 709 12.82 -23.87 -17.40
C VAL A 709 13.23 -23.89 -18.88
N TYR A 710 12.55 -23.12 -19.74
CA TYR A 710 12.84 -23.01 -21.18
C TYR A 710 13.69 -21.78 -21.53
N GLY A 711 14.11 -20.99 -20.54
CA GLY A 711 14.92 -19.78 -20.72
C GLY A 711 14.10 -18.55 -21.11
N LYS A 712 12.76 -18.59 -21.03
CA LYS A 712 11.91 -17.43 -21.28
C LYS A 712 11.85 -16.57 -20.02
N SER A 713 12.06 -15.27 -20.17
CA SER A 713 11.91 -14.31 -19.06
C SER A 713 10.48 -14.34 -18.52
N CYS A 714 10.37 -14.32 -17.19
CA CYS A 714 9.12 -14.34 -16.47
C CYS A 714 9.10 -13.28 -15.36
N GLN A 715 7.90 -12.84 -14.98
CA GLN A 715 7.66 -11.77 -14.00
C GLN A 715 6.50 -12.14 -13.07
N GLY A 716 6.65 -11.80 -11.79
CA GLY A 716 5.78 -12.19 -10.69
C GLY A 716 5.99 -13.64 -10.26
N GLN A 717 5.45 -14.03 -9.10
CA GLN A 717 5.27 -15.42 -8.70
C GLN A 717 4.41 -16.16 -9.73
N PHE A 718 4.55 -17.47 -9.84
CA PHE A 718 3.79 -18.25 -10.83
C PHE A 718 2.27 -18.14 -10.60
N HIS A 719 1.85 -18.25 -9.34
CA HIS A 719 0.53 -17.88 -8.86
C HIS A 719 0.62 -16.53 -8.11
N GLY A 720 -0.13 -15.55 -8.57
CA GLY A 720 -0.24 -14.24 -7.91
C GLY A 720 -0.95 -14.35 -6.55
N CYS A 721 -1.31 -13.21 -5.96
CA CYS A 721 -2.10 -13.27 -4.72
C CYS A 721 -3.48 -13.85 -4.99
N GLY A 722 -4.11 -14.49 -4.01
CA GLY A 722 -5.47 -14.98 -4.18
C GLY A 722 -5.98 -15.94 -3.12
N VAL A 723 -6.73 -16.95 -3.56
CA VAL A 723 -7.53 -17.83 -2.70
C VAL A 723 -7.37 -19.31 -3.03
N SER A 724 -7.58 -20.16 -2.03
CA SER A 724 -7.68 -21.60 -2.19
C SER A 724 -8.59 -22.21 -1.14
N LYS A 725 -9.03 -23.46 -1.36
CA LYS A 725 -9.96 -24.14 -0.43
C LYS A 725 -11.24 -23.29 -0.26
N PRO A 726 -12.18 -23.58 0.65
CA PRO A 726 -13.40 -22.78 0.78
C PRO A 726 -13.16 -21.46 1.51
N SER A 727 -12.30 -20.64 0.93
CA SER A 727 -12.18 -19.24 1.31
C SER A 727 -13.41 -18.47 0.87
N VAL A 728 -13.75 -17.44 1.64
CA VAL A 728 -14.98 -16.65 1.42
C VAL A 728 -14.80 -15.21 1.87
N GLY A 729 -15.27 -14.25 1.06
CA GLY A 729 -15.20 -12.82 1.39
C GLY A 729 -13.78 -12.24 1.39
N THR A 730 -12.84 -12.87 0.68
CA THR A 730 -11.46 -12.36 0.60
C THR A 730 -11.41 -11.14 -0.33
N VAL A 731 -10.65 -10.10 0.07
CA VAL A 731 -10.43 -8.90 -0.72
C VAL A 731 -8.96 -8.79 -1.10
N LEU A 732 -8.69 -8.69 -2.40
CA LEU A 732 -7.43 -8.26 -2.96
C LEU A 732 -7.58 -6.80 -3.39
N TRP A 733 -6.89 -5.89 -2.72
CA TRP A 733 -7.03 -4.44 -2.94
C TRP A 733 -5.70 -3.83 -3.38
N ASN A 734 -5.68 -3.18 -4.54
CA ASN A 734 -4.50 -2.49 -5.05
C ASN A 734 -3.23 -3.38 -5.05
N VAL A 735 -3.40 -4.63 -5.48
CA VAL A 735 -2.31 -5.61 -5.62
C VAL A 735 -1.73 -5.53 -7.03
N THR A 736 -0.41 -5.58 -7.14
CA THR A 736 0.29 -5.71 -8.42
C THR A 736 1.02 -7.05 -8.50
N TRP A 737 0.74 -7.83 -9.55
CA TRP A 737 1.51 -9.02 -9.90
C TRP A 737 2.09 -8.92 -11.31
N GLY A 738 3.02 -9.82 -11.64
CA GLY A 738 3.73 -9.79 -12.92
C GLY A 738 2.84 -10.05 -14.14
N ASN A 739 3.35 -9.68 -15.32
CA ASN A 739 2.63 -9.82 -16.59
C ASN A 739 2.50 -11.28 -17.09
N ASP A 740 3.34 -12.20 -16.60
CA ASP A 740 3.30 -13.65 -16.89
C ASP A 740 2.70 -14.44 -15.70
N ALA A 741 1.67 -13.89 -15.07
CA ALA A 741 0.99 -14.50 -13.93
C ALA A 741 -0.54 -14.26 -14.01
N CYS A 742 -1.27 -14.76 -13.02
CA CYS A 742 -2.69 -14.49 -12.80
C CYS A 742 -2.95 -14.44 -11.29
N PHE A 743 -4.08 -13.87 -10.87
CA PHE A 743 -4.53 -14.04 -9.49
C PHE A 743 -4.69 -15.52 -9.15
N GLU A 744 -4.42 -15.89 -7.91
CA GLU A 744 -4.55 -17.28 -7.47
C GLU A 744 -6.01 -17.64 -7.19
N SER A 745 -6.42 -18.79 -7.71
CA SER A 745 -7.70 -19.43 -7.45
C SER A 745 -7.51 -20.95 -7.46
N HIS A 746 -6.80 -21.45 -6.45
CA HIS A 746 -6.21 -22.79 -6.42
C HIS A 746 -7.22 -23.95 -6.24
N ALA A 747 -8.50 -23.73 -6.55
CA ALA A 747 -9.59 -24.70 -6.44
C ALA A 747 -9.97 -25.14 -5.02
N THR A 748 -10.75 -26.23 -4.93
CA THR A 748 -11.46 -26.69 -3.73
C THR A 748 -12.44 -25.65 -3.16
N GLN A 749 -13.28 -25.10 -4.04
CA GLN A 749 -14.49 -24.35 -3.69
C GLN A 749 -14.34 -22.94 -3.03
N PRO A 750 -13.38 -22.08 -3.43
CA PRO A 750 -13.40 -20.68 -2.99
C PRO A 750 -14.61 -19.95 -3.58
N ARG A 751 -15.11 -18.94 -2.86
CA ARG A 751 -16.31 -18.15 -3.18
C ARG A 751 -16.11 -16.69 -2.81
N ALA A 752 -16.90 -15.80 -3.39
CA ALA A 752 -17.00 -14.40 -2.95
C ALA A 752 -15.63 -13.75 -2.75
N THR A 753 -14.82 -13.71 -3.80
CA THR A 753 -13.51 -13.05 -3.80
C THR A 753 -13.63 -11.75 -4.58
N LEU A 754 -13.10 -10.67 -4.03
CA LEU A 754 -13.02 -9.38 -4.71
C LEU A 754 -11.58 -9.11 -5.14
N ILE A 755 -11.38 -8.87 -6.44
CA ILE A 755 -10.14 -8.36 -7.04
C ILE A 755 -10.40 -6.89 -7.38
N ASP A 756 -9.89 -5.96 -6.57
CA ASP A 756 -10.29 -4.55 -6.58
C ASP A 756 -9.11 -3.61 -6.85
N ASN A 757 -9.19 -2.90 -7.97
CA ASN A 757 -8.16 -1.98 -8.45
C ASN A 757 -6.75 -2.62 -8.52
N CYS A 758 -6.70 -3.92 -8.81
CA CYS A 758 -5.45 -4.67 -8.96
C CYS A 758 -4.87 -4.50 -10.37
N SER A 759 -3.59 -4.84 -10.54
CA SER A 759 -2.92 -4.82 -11.83
C SER A 759 -2.02 -6.04 -12.02
N GLY A 760 -2.04 -6.64 -13.21
CA GLY A 760 -1.17 -7.78 -13.50
C GLY A 760 -1.61 -8.59 -14.72
N GLY A 761 -0.92 -9.68 -14.98
CA GLY A 761 -1.29 -10.62 -16.04
C GLY A 761 -2.68 -11.24 -15.82
N LEU A 762 -3.38 -11.50 -16.91
CA LEU A 762 -4.55 -12.38 -16.97
C LEU A 762 -4.20 -13.52 -17.92
N VAL A 763 -3.30 -14.38 -17.46
CA VAL A 763 -2.72 -15.49 -18.23
C VAL A 763 -3.37 -16.81 -17.82
N TYR A 764 -3.78 -17.60 -18.82
CA TYR A 764 -4.42 -18.89 -18.58
C TYR A 764 -3.48 -19.85 -17.83
N TYR A 765 -4.05 -20.76 -17.04
CA TYR A 765 -3.33 -21.77 -16.25
C TYR A 765 -2.37 -21.25 -15.17
N ARG A 766 -2.35 -19.93 -14.91
CA ARG A 766 -1.57 -19.33 -13.81
C ARG A 766 -2.35 -19.18 -12.51
N ALA A 767 -3.63 -19.56 -12.45
CA ALA A 767 -4.46 -19.46 -11.24
C ALA A 767 -4.29 -20.64 -10.27
N GLY A 768 -3.64 -21.74 -10.68
CA GLY A 768 -3.44 -22.95 -9.87
C GLY A 768 -4.69 -23.84 -9.80
N GLY A 769 -4.55 -25.00 -9.13
CA GLY A 769 -5.63 -25.98 -8.92
C GLY A 769 -5.38 -27.36 -9.53
N ASP A 770 -5.78 -28.40 -8.80
CA ASP A 770 -5.71 -29.79 -9.22
C ASP A 770 -6.96 -30.22 -10.01
N GLU A 771 -6.80 -31.08 -11.02
CA GLU A 771 -7.89 -31.57 -11.89
C GLU A 771 -9.04 -32.26 -11.13
N ASN A 772 -8.77 -32.82 -9.95
CA ASN A 772 -9.78 -33.49 -9.12
C ASN A 772 -10.44 -32.52 -8.14
N GLU A 773 -9.84 -31.34 -7.90
CA GLU A 773 -10.31 -30.34 -6.94
C GLU A 773 -11.06 -29.17 -7.59
N VAL A 774 -11.06 -29.07 -8.92
CA VAL A 774 -11.85 -28.07 -9.65
C VAL A 774 -13.36 -28.20 -9.36
N PRO A 775 -14.16 -27.12 -9.50
CA PRO A 775 -13.83 -25.78 -10.03
C PRO A 775 -12.77 -24.98 -9.26
N ASN A 776 -11.97 -24.19 -9.99
CA ASN A 776 -10.94 -23.28 -9.46
C ASN A 776 -11.56 -22.18 -8.58
N HIS A 777 -12.74 -21.69 -8.96
CA HIS A 777 -13.55 -20.77 -8.17
C HIS A 777 -15.04 -21.06 -8.40
N LEU A 778 -15.85 -20.93 -7.35
CA LEU A 778 -17.32 -20.99 -7.44
C LEU A 778 -17.90 -19.57 -7.53
N GLY A 779 -19.19 -19.40 -7.23
CA GLY A 779 -19.87 -18.11 -7.38
C GLY A 779 -19.19 -16.91 -6.72
N ASP A 780 -19.55 -15.73 -7.23
CA ASP A 780 -19.21 -14.42 -6.68
C ASP A 780 -17.72 -14.02 -6.74
N LEU A 781 -16.96 -14.52 -7.72
CA LEU A 781 -15.69 -13.88 -8.10
C LEU A 781 -15.99 -12.53 -8.75
N THR A 782 -15.55 -11.44 -8.13
CA THR A 782 -15.76 -10.06 -8.61
C THR A 782 -14.43 -9.45 -9.02
N LEU A 783 -14.31 -9.08 -10.30
CA LEU A 783 -13.21 -8.28 -10.84
C LEU A 783 -13.71 -6.84 -10.98
N TRP A 784 -13.14 -5.94 -10.19
CA TRP A 784 -13.47 -4.53 -10.19
C TRP A 784 -12.26 -3.69 -10.56
N ASN A 785 -12.32 -3.01 -11.70
CA ASN A 785 -11.23 -2.18 -12.23
C ASN A 785 -9.87 -2.91 -12.33
N LEU A 786 -9.87 -4.21 -12.65
CA LEU A 786 -8.63 -4.95 -12.91
C LEU A 786 -7.91 -4.35 -14.13
N ASN A 787 -6.68 -3.87 -13.93
CA ASN A 787 -5.80 -3.40 -15.00
C ASN A 787 -4.91 -4.54 -15.52
N VAL A 788 -5.28 -5.12 -16.65
CA VAL A 788 -4.57 -6.24 -17.28
C VAL A 788 -3.28 -5.74 -17.93
N THR A 789 -2.14 -6.25 -17.50
CA THR A 789 -0.79 -5.86 -17.98
C THR A 789 -0.06 -6.97 -18.73
N GLY A 790 -0.68 -8.14 -18.87
CA GLY A 790 -0.14 -9.26 -19.63
C GLY A 790 -1.24 -10.25 -19.99
N THR A 791 -1.11 -10.88 -21.16
CA THR A 791 -2.07 -11.85 -21.68
C THR A 791 -1.34 -12.92 -22.48
N ASP A 792 -2.05 -13.96 -22.89
CA ASP A 792 -1.55 -15.00 -23.80
C ASP A 792 -2.44 -15.15 -25.05
N SER A 793 -2.35 -16.28 -25.74
CA SER A 793 -3.14 -16.58 -26.94
C SER A 793 -4.66 -16.60 -26.71
N HIS A 794 -5.14 -16.64 -25.46
CA HIS A 794 -6.56 -16.67 -25.13
C HIS A 794 -7.19 -15.27 -25.05
N ALA A 795 -6.42 -14.18 -25.09
CA ALA A 795 -6.89 -12.82 -24.88
C ALA A 795 -8.10 -12.40 -25.75
N SER A 796 -8.14 -12.86 -27.01
CA SER A 796 -9.19 -12.50 -27.97
C SER A 796 -10.52 -13.23 -27.74
N ASN A 797 -10.51 -14.29 -26.92
CA ASN A 797 -11.67 -15.11 -26.58
C ASN A 797 -11.44 -15.82 -25.22
N PHE A 798 -11.28 -15.04 -24.16
CA PHE A 798 -10.92 -15.52 -22.83
C PHE A 798 -12.11 -16.16 -22.14
N ALA A 799 -12.19 -17.49 -22.13
CA ALA A 799 -13.23 -18.22 -21.44
C ALA A 799 -12.87 -18.40 -19.95
N TRP A 800 -13.87 -18.35 -19.07
CA TRP A 800 -13.67 -18.68 -17.65
C TRP A 800 -13.80 -20.18 -17.40
N TRP A 801 -14.48 -20.88 -18.32
CA TRP A 801 -14.60 -22.32 -18.31
C TRP A 801 -14.91 -22.82 -19.73
N SER A 802 -14.50 -24.06 -20.02
CA SER A 802 -14.90 -24.79 -21.23
C SER A 802 -15.03 -26.26 -20.89
N ASP A 803 -16.03 -26.98 -21.41
CA ASP A 803 -16.22 -28.41 -21.13
C ASP A 803 -14.98 -29.27 -21.47
N SER A 804 -14.21 -28.87 -22.49
CA SER A 804 -13.01 -29.58 -22.93
C SER A 804 -11.77 -29.33 -22.06
N ASP A 805 -11.77 -28.28 -21.25
CA ASP A 805 -10.64 -27.95 -20.39
C ASP A 805 -10.65 -28.83 -19.14
N THR A 806 -9.48 -29.27 -18.67
CA THR A 806 -9.36 -30.13 -17.48
C THR A 806 -9.03 -29.31 -16.23
N TRP A 807 -8.27 -28.23 -16.36
CA TRP A 807 -7.63 -27.51 -15.25
C TRP A 807 -8.19 -26.10 -15.02
N TRP A 808 -8.90 -25.53 -16.00
CA TRP A 808 -9.46 -24.19 -15.96
C TRP A 808 -11.00 -24.19 -15.96
N LYS A 809 -11.56 -24.06 -14.76
CA LYS A 809 -12.99 -24.09 -14.44
C LYS A 809 -13.31 -23.01 -13.41
N ILE A 810 -13.56 -21.80 -13.85
CA ILE A 810 -14.01 -20.70 -13.00
C ILE A 810 -15.50 -20.46 -13.27
N PHE A 811 -16.30 -20.51 -12.20
CA PHE A 811 -17.69 -20.09 -12.27
C PHE A 811 -17.76 -18.66 -12.84
N PRO A 812 -18.69 -18.37 -13.76
CA PRO A 812 -18.79 -17.07 -14.42
C PRO A 812 -18.66 -15.87 -13.48
N PRO A 813 -17.62 -15.03 -13.61
CA PRO A 813 -17.39 -13.93 -12.67
C PRO A 813 -18.29 -12.72 -12.93
N ILE A 814 -18.28 -11.79 -11.99
CA ILE A 814 -18.74 -10.41 -12.14
C ILE A 814 -17.54 -9.59 -12.63
N VAL A 815 -17.64 -8.97 -13.80
CA VAL A 815 -16.56 -8.21 -14.43
C VAL A 815 -17.01 -6.77 -14.62
N VAL A 816 -16.39 -5.84 -13.90
CA VAL A 816 -16.75 -4.42 -13.96
C VAL A 816 -15.48 -3.59 -14.13
N GLY A 817 -15.38 -2.88 -15.24
CA GLY A 817 -14.30 -1.92 -15.50
C GLY A 817 -12.90 -2.52 -15.73
N THR A 818 -12.81 -3.83 -16.03
CA THR A 818 -11.54 -4.45 -16.45
C THR A 818 -10.98 -3.72 -17.67
N HIS A 819 -9.73 -3.28 -17.62
CA HIS A 819 -9.10 -2.42 -18.62
C HIS A 819 -7.61 -2.74 -18.78
N GLY A 820 -6.87 -1.95 -19.57
CA GLY A 820 -5.46 -2.20 -19.87
C GLY A 820 -5.29 -2.90 -21.22
N MET A 821 -4.54 -4.01 -21.24
CA MET A 821 -4.44 -4.86 -22.43
C MET A 821 -5.82 -5.40 -22.82
N ASN A 822 -6.06 -5.47 -24.13
CA ASN A 822 -7.34 -5.88 -24.67
C ASN A 822 -7.61 -7.36 -24.39
N VAL A 823 -8.63 -7.64 -23.58
CA VAL A 823 -9.17 -8.97 -23.33
C VAL A 823 -10.65 -8.97 -23.70
N LYS A 824 -11.09 -9.99 -24.42
CA LYS A 824 -12.49 -10.17 -24.82
C LYS A 824 -13.03 -11.45 -24.20
N PHE A 825 -14.15 -11.33 -23.51
CA PHE A 825 -14.88 -12.48 -22.99
C PHE A 825 -15.86 -13.00 -24.07
N PRO A 826 -16.03 -14.32 -24.21
CA PRO A 826 -17.03 -14.87 -25.12
C PRO A 826 -18.44 -14.36 -24.77
N GLY A 827 -19.31 -14.27 -25.79
CA GLY A 827 -20.63 -13.65 -25.65
C GLY A 827 -21.53 -14.31 -24.59
N LYS A 828 -22.53 -13.55 -24.12
CA LYS A 828 -23.49 -13.94 -23.06
C LYS A 828 -24.24 -15.25 -23.33
N GLU A 829 -24.35 -15.66 -24.59
CA GLU A 829 -24.99 -16.91 -25.01
C GLU A 829 -24.33 -18.15 -24.38
N GLN A 830 -23.04 -18.08 -24.05
CA GLN A 830 -22.28 -19.15 -23.40
C GLN A 830 -22.23 -19.03 -21.87
N GLN A 831 -22.90 -18.03 -21.29
CA GLN A 831 -22.89 -17.75 -19.83
C GLN A 831 -21.48 -17.72 -19.24
N GLN A 832 -20.52 -17.07 -19.92
CA GLN A 832 -19.12 -16.98 -19.46
C GLN A 832 -18.90 -15.91 -18.39
N VAL A 833 -19.85 -15.00 -18.22
CA VAL A 833 -19.84 -13.95 -17.19
C VAL A 833 -21.21 -13.89 -16.51
N THR A 834 -21.25 -13.72 -15.19
CA THR A 834 -22.49 -13.48 -14.43
C THR A 834 -22.98 -12.06 -14.67
N TYR A 835 -22.06 -11.11 -14.70
CA TYR A 835 -22.34 -9.71 -14.97
C TYR A 835 -21.13 -9.08 -15.66
N GLU A 836 -21.38 -8.21 -16.65
CA GLU A 836 -20.33 -7.50 -17.37
C GLU A 836 -20.75 -6.04 -17.57
N GLU A 837 -19.87 -5.12 -17.16
CA GLU A 837 -20.05 -3.68 -17.33
C GLU A 837 -18.71 -3.01 -17.65
N SER A 838 -18.69 -2.21 -18.72
CA SER A 838 -17.56 -1.34 -19.09
C SER A 838 -16.20 -2.05 -19.30
N THR A 839 -16.19 -3.29 -19.82
CA THR A 839 -14.92 -3.94 -20.25
C THR A 839 -14.18 -3.06 -21.27
N GLY A 840 -12.89 -2.82 -21.03
CA GLY A 840 -12.03 -1.91 -21.77
C GLY A 840 -11.91 -0.51 -21.16
N MET A 841 -12.70 -0.16 -20.16
CA MET A 841 -12.68 1.17 -19.53
C MET A 841 -12.88 1.10 -18.03
N LYS A 842 -12.03 1.80 -17.27
CA LYS A 842 -12.16 1.92 -15.81
C LYS A 842 -13.48 2.60 -15.42
N VAL A 843 -14.12 2.15 -14.34
CA VAL A 843 -15.36 2.71 -13.79
C VAL A 843 -15.17 3.44 -12.46
N SER A 844 -16.19 4.21 -12.05
CA SER A 844 -16.33 4.75 -10.69
C SER A 844 -17.34 3.93 -9.88
N PRO A 845 -17.17 3.72 -8.56
CA PRO A 845 -15.99 4.07 -7.77
C PRO A 845 -14.73 3.33 -8.25
N GLU A 846 -13.56 3.92 -8.02
CA GLU A 846 -12.29 3.31 -8.39
C GLU A 846 -12.04 1.99 -7.65
N SER A 847 -12.31 1.98 -6.35
CA SER A 847 -12.27 0.79 -5.50
C SER A 847 -13.68 0.49 -4.97
N LEU A 848 -14.16 -0.73 -5.23
CA LEU A 848 -15.43 -1.21 -4.67
C LEU A 848 -15.32 -1.40 -3.16
N TYR A 849 -14.20 -1.92 -2.65
CA TYR A 849 -14.01 -2.15 -1.22
C TYR A 849 -14.06 -0.84 -0.42
N GLU A 850 -13.36 0.20 -0.89
CA GLU A 850 -13.41 1.53 -0.28
C GLU A 850 -14.81 2.14 -0.33
N ALA A 851 -15.53 1.95 -1.43
CA ALA A 851 -16.89 2.45 -1.58
C ALA A 851 -17.86 1.75 -0.61
N GLN A 852 -17.74 0.43 -0.46
CA GLN A 852 -18.53 -0.34 0.51
C GLN A 852 -18.20 0.02 1.96
N LEU A 853 -16.92 0.23 2.29
CA LEU A 853 -16.52 0.76 3.60
C LEU A 853 -17.12 2.15 3.86
N ARG A 854 -17.08 3.03 2.86
CA ARG A 854 -17.68 4.36 2.95
C ARG A 854 -19.19 4.30 3.14
N GLU A 855 -19.87 3.40 2.46
CA GLU A 855 -21.31 3.20 2.64
C GLU A 855 -21.63 2.70 4.05
N ARG A 856 -20.90 1.68 4.53
CA ARG A 856 -21.11 1.10 5.85
C ARG A 856 -20.75 2.04 7.00
N LEU A 857 -19.59 2.71 6.92
CA LEU A 857 -19.01 3.51 8.02
C LEU A 857 -19.31 5.01 7.89
N GLY A 858 -19.78 5.47 6.73
CA GLY A 858 -19.93 6.89 6.39
C GLY A 858 -18.62 7.59 6.00
N TYR A 859 -17.50 6.87 5.92
CA TYR A 859 -16.17 7.37 5.56
C TYR A 859 -15.24 6.23 5.13
N VAL A 860 -14.15 6.54 4.42
CA VAL A 860 -13.05 5.61 4.18
C VAL A 860 -12.08 5.68 5.37
N PRO A 861 -11.78 4.56 6.06
CA PRO A 861 -10.82 4.56 7.17
C PRO A 861 -9.44 5.09 6.76
N GLY A 862 -8.86 5.95 7.60
CA GLY A 862 -7.61 6.65 7.27
C GLY A 862 -6.41 5.73 7.04
N TRP A 863 -6.41 4.50 7.54
CA TRP A 863 -5.33 3.55 7.31
C TRP A 863 -5.23 3.12 5.84
N LEU A 864 -6.34 3.04 5.10
CA LEU A 864 -6.32 2.75 3.66
C LEU A 864 -5.77 3.94 2.87
N ASN A 865 -6.12 5.16 3.27
CA ASN A 865 -5.57 6.36 2.66
C ASN A 865 -4.06 6.50 2.91
N ALA A 866 -3.56 6.05 4.06
CA ALA A 866 -2.13 6.01 4.35
C ALA A 866 -1.35 4.95 3.54
N LEU A 867 -2.05 4.05 2.86
CA LEU A 867 -1.44 3.06 1.97
C LEU A 867 -1.35 3.54 0.51
N LYS A 868 -2.13 4.55 0.13
CA LYS A 868 -2.02 5.20 -1.18
C LYS A 868 -0.76 6.05 -1.23
#